data_AF-A0A945ACM5-F1
#
_entry.id   AF-A0A945ACM5-F1
#
_cell.length_a   1.000
_cell.length_b   1.000
_cell.length_c   1.000
_cell.angle_alpha   90.00
_cell.angle_beta   90.00
_cell.angle_gamma   90.00
#
_symmetry.space_group_name_H-M   'P 1'
#
loop_
_entity.id
_entity.type
_entity.pdbx_description
1 polymer ?
#
loop_
_entity_poly.entity_id
_entity_poly.type
_entity_poly.pdbx_seq_one_letter_code
_entity_poly.pdbx_strand_id
1 'polypeptide(L)'
;MSVQSWKEKLDGQLPEELSAEVDTFETQIEQKKSGQIDDRVFAETRLRRGVYGQRYDNGQRFDGQITKRLEYPCGELFKGPDTYWDAPGMQRIKIPFGGLTADQLDVMADLAEEYADDILHITTRQGVQLHFVHIEDTPDLMRRLASVGITTREACGNSIRNVTACPISGVCRTETFDVTPYSKALATFMLGHPDCQDFGRKVKIAFSGCAHEACGLTSMHDLGFIAKTQDGKVGFEFYVGGGLGAVPHQAKLFDDFLPAEEILPMSQAVCRVFARLGEKANRARARVKFLLAKLGLEEFQRLVQEERAILPHDDAWTAYLDDLDSYKEEPLKIAAPLNGAAKPEGYDAWASTNVYKQRQEGYVAVTVSLPLGDITSDQTRALADLSRKYVKDTIRTTVEQNIILRWVSESDLTQLYGELVALGLGEPGAGTIVDVTTCPGTDTCKLGISSSRGLAGELRSQLAAQSMSLDESIKNFRIKISGCFNSCGQHHVADLGFYGNSRRVNGYTVPHFQVVLGGQWTENAGSYGLAMGAVPSKNIPAVIECITGNYVANRQGDESFQDYVKRIGKKEVKNMLTDLTSVPAHEEDASYYVDWGESREFTVGDMGKGECAGEVVTLVEFELSGCETESFEAQLQLDEGNYEAAYKGALSAMLHAAKALIKTQWLDVPDAADEIVKEFRERFCDTELFYNQFAGPKFANYLFRVHEEEISEYTQDVAHRVIEEGQLFIEQAYACYGRMNVVNA
;
A
#
# COMPACT_ATOMS: atom_id res chain seq x y z
N MET A 1 -45.76 -2.31 9.26
CA MET A 1 -45.12 -3.51 9.80
C MET A 1 -43.71 -3.08 10.14
N SER A 2 -43.22 -3.23 11.38
CA SER A 2 -41.82 -2.90 11.66
C SER A 2 -40.94 -3.82 10.83
N VAL A 3 -40.05 -3.25 10.04
CA VAL A 3 -39.05 -4.03 9.31
C VAL A 3 -38.18 -4.69 10.37
N GLN A 4 -38.14 -6.03 10.40
CA GLN A 4 -37.29 -6.78 11.31
C GLN A 4 -35.82 -6.43 11.04
N SER A 5 -35.06 -6.11 12.09
CA SER A 5 -33.64 -5.75 11.99
C SER A 5 -32.78 -6.94 11.53
N TRP A 6 -31.59 -6.69 10.96
CA TRP A 6 -30.67 -7.78 10.62
C TRP A 6 -30.20 -8.55 11.84
N LYS A 7 -30.07 -7.88 12.98
CA LYS A 7 -29.83 -8.51 14.28
C LYS A 7 -30.88 -9.58 14.61
N GLU A 8 -32.16 -9.26 14.47
CA GLU A 8 -33.25 -10.20 14.72
C GLU A 8 -33.36 -11.28 13.62
N LYS A 9 -33.02 -10.96 12.36
CA LYS A 9 -33.08 -11.93 11.26
C LYS A 9 -32.00 -12.99 11.34
N LEU A 10 -30.81 -12.62 11.81
CA LEU A 10 -29.62 -13.48 11.87
C LEU A 10 -29.35 -14.04 13.28
N ASP A 11 -30.27 -13.79 14.23
CA ASP A 11 -30.16 -14.31 15.59
C ASP A 11 -30.00 -15.84 15.60
N GLY A 12 -29.01 -16.32 16.36
CA GLY A 12 -28.63 -17.74 16.42
C GLY A 12 -28.01 -18.34 15.15
N GLN A 13 -27.83 -17.56 14.07
CA GLN A 13 -27.21 -18.03 12.82
C GLN A 13 -25.72 -17.66 12.70
N LEU A 14 -25.28 -16.64 13.43
CA LEU A 14 -23.89 -16.16 13.41
C LEU A 14 -23.02 -16.91 14.43
N PRO A 15 -21.71 -17.08 14.16
CA PRO A 15 -20.76 -17.50 15.19
C PRO A 15 -20.82 -16.54 16.40
N GLU A 16 -20.85 -17.10 17.61
CA GLU A 16 -21.05 -16.36 18.86
C GLU A 16 -20.02 -15.21 19.02
N GLU A 17 -18.75 -15.48 18.73
CA GLU A 17 -17.68 -14.47 18.81
C GLU A 17 -17.90 -13.30 17.85
N LEU A 18 -18.31 -13.56 16.60
CA LEU A 18 -18.58 -12.52 15.61
C LEU A 18 -19.83 -11.73 15.99
N SER A 19 -20.88 -12.39 16.48
CA SER A 19 -22.09 -11.71 16.95
C SER A 19 -21.79 -10.79 18.14
N ALA A 20 -21.04 -11.29 19.13
CA ALA A 20 -20.65 -10.51 20.31
C ALA A 20 -19.75 -9.33 19.95
N GLU A 21 -18.85 -9.49 18.98
CA GLU A 21 -18.01 -8.41 18.47
C GLU A 21 -18.83 -7.27 17.87
N VAL A 22 -19.83 -7.59 17.05
CA VAL A 22 -20.69 -6.58 16.41
C VAL A 22 -21.58 -5.89 17.43
N ASP A 23 -22.15 -6.64 18.37
CA ASP A 23 -22.97 -6.08 19.46
C ASP A 23 -22.17 -5.14 20.38
N THR A 24 -20.90 -5.49 20.63
CA THR A 24 -19.99 -4.60 21.37
C THR A 24 -19.77 -3.30 20.61
N PHE A 25 -19.55 -3.37 19.29
CA PHE A 25 -19.31 -2.18 18.48
C PHE A 25 -20.56 -1.29 18.37
N GLU A 26 -21.74 -1.89 18.19
CA GLU A 26 -23.04 -1.21 18.22
C GLU A 26 -23.24 -0.47 19.55
N THR A 27 -22.92 -1.11 20.68
CA THR A 27 -22.95 -0.47 22.00
C THR A 27 -21.98 0.70 22.11
N GLN A 28 -20.77 0.58 21.55
CA GLN A 28 -19.76 1.65 21.56
C GLN A 28 -20.20 2.86 20.71
N ILE A 29 -20.95 2.64 19.63
CA ILE A 29 -21.58 3.73 18.86
C ILE A 29 -22.58 4.48 19.74
N GLU A 30 -23.45 3.79 20.47
CA GLU A 30 -24.43 4.43 21.37
C GLU A 30 -23.77 5.17 22.55
N GLN A 31 -22.71 4.60 23.11
CA GLN A 31 -21.89 5.27 24.12
C GLN A 31 -21.21 6.52 23.54
N LYS A 32 -20.78 6.49 22.28
CA LYS A 32 -20.24 7.67 21.60
C LYS A 32 -21.29 8.75 21.41
N LYS A 33 -22.49 8.41 20.94
CA LYS A 33 -23.63 9.34 20.77
C LYS A 33 -24.01 10.03 22.09
N SER A 34 -23.99 9.29 23.19
CA SER A 34 -24.31 9.81 24.52
C SER A 34 -23.15 10.56 25.20
N GLY A 35 -22.00 10.72 24.52
CA GLY A 35 -20.84 11.45 25.04
C GLY A 35 -20.02 10.69 26.09
N GLN A 36 -20.20 9.37 26.21
CA GLN A 36 -19.48 8.53 27.18
C GLN A 36 -18.08 8.09 26.70
N ILE A 37 -17.82 8.16 25.39
CA ILE A 37 -16.52 7.84 24.78
C ILE A 37 -15.98 9.07 24.04
N ASP A 38 -14.71 9.41 24.26
CA ASP A 38 -14.02 10.48 23.54
C ASP A 38 -13.74 10.13 22.07
N ASP A 39 -13.53 11.14 21.22
CA ASP A 39 -13.30 10.93 19.78
C ASP A 39 -12.08 10.05 19.48
N ARG A 40 -11.01 10.16 20.27
CA ARG A 40 -9.76 9.45 20.00
C ARG A 40 -9.92 7.95 20.28
N VAL A 41 -10.52 7.60 21.41
CA VAL A 41 -10.82 6.21 21.76
C VAL A 41 -11.81 5.61 20.77
N PHE A 42 -12.88 6.33 20.43
CA PHE A 42 -13.86 5.83 19.46
C PHE A 42 -13.26 5.68 18.05
N ALA A 43 -12.39 6.62 17.62
CA ALA A 43 -11.67 6.50 16.35
C ALA A 43 -10.85 5.21 16.30
N GLU A 44 -10.10 4.88 17.36
CA GLU A 44 -9.35 3.62 17.41
C GLU A 44 -10.28 2.39 17.30
N THR A 45 -11.38 2.39 18.05
CA THR A 45 -12.39 1.33 18.03
C THR A 45 -12.94 1.10 16.63
N ARG A 46 -13.47 2.13 15.97
CA ARG A 46 -14.07 1.99 14.62
C ARG A 46 -13.04 1.59 13.57
N LEU A 47 -11.80 2.09 13.69
CA LEU A 47 -10.70 1.71 12.80
C LEU A 47 -10.37 0.22 12.93
N ARG A 48 -10.41 -0.35 14.14
CA ARG A 48 -10.24 -1.81 14.32
C ARG A 48 -11.39 -2.62 13.70
N ARG A 49 -12.51 -2.02 13.34
CA ARG A 49 -13.62 -2.64 12.59
C ARG A 49 -13.63 -2.29 11.10
N GLY A 50 -12.54 -1.73 10.59
CA GLY A 50 -12.43 -1.36 9.19
C GLY A 50 -13.16 -0.08 8.80
N VAL A 51 -13.76 0.65 9.75
CA VAL A 51 -14.50 1.89 9.49
C VAL A 51 -13.57 3.10 9.54
N TYR A 52 -13.40 3.77 8.41
CA TYR A 52 -12.45 4.84 8.19
C TYR A 52 -13.17 6.11 7.72
N GLY A 53 -12.78 7.28 8.21
CA GLY A 53 -13.37 8.53 7.73
C GLY A 53 -12.85 8.90 6.33
N GLN A 54 -13.71 9.42 5.47
CA GLN A 54 -13.35 9.83 4.11
C GLN A 54 -13.33 11.37 3.94
N ARG A 55 -12.77 11.85 2.82
CA ARG A 55 -12.59 13.28 2.51
C ARG A 55 -13.90 13.97 2.14
N TYR A 56 -14.70 13.30 1.32
CA TYR A 56 -15.97 13.82 0.82
C TYR A 56 -17.13 12.97 1.30
N ASP A 57 -18.20 13.63 1.67
CA ASP A 57 -19.52 13.04 1.84
C ASP A 57 -20.35 13.21 0.54
N ASN A 58 -21.27 12.32 0.20
CA ASN A 58 -22.24 12.59 -0.87
C ASN A 58 -23.55 13.20 -0.29
N GLY A 59 -23.70 13.22 1.04
CA GLY A 59 -24.84 13.78 1.78
C GLY A 59 -26.15 13.03 1.53
N GLN A 60 -26.10 11.94 0.76
CA GLN A 60 -27.24 11.25 0.19
C GLN A 60 -26.93 9.79 -0.01
N ARG A 61 -27.90 8.89 0.20
CA ARG A 61 -27.75 7.45 0.00
C ARG A 61 -28.95 6.88 -0.73
N PHE A 62 -28.74 5.92 -1.62
CA PHE A 62 -29.82 5.07 -2.11
C PHE A 62 -30.04 3.92 -1.13
N ASP A 63 -31.25 3.73 -0.62
CA ASP A 63 -31.54 2.69 0.39
C ASP A 63 -32.09 1.39 -0.20
N GLY A 64 -31.82 1.14 -1.49
CA GLY A 64 -32.43 0.06 -2.27
C GLY A 64 -33.82 0.40 -2.84
N GLN A 65 -34.41 1.56 -2.50
CA GLN A 65 -35.68 2.01 -3.07
C GLN A 65 -35.64 3.44 -3.59
N ILE A 66 -35.13 4.37 -2.78
CA ILE A 66 -35.05 5.80 -3.12
C ILE A 66 -33.76 6.42 -2.60
N THR A 67 -33.32 7.50 -3.25
CA THR A 67 -32.26 8.34 -2.71
C THR A 67 -32.80 9.18 -1.54
N LYS A 68 -32.15 9.11 -0.38
CA LYS A 68 -32.48 9.83 0.86
C LYS A 68 -31.31 10.71 1.29
N ARG A 69 -31.61 11.86 1.92
CA ARG A 69 -30.60 12.68 2.60
C ARG A 69 -30.25 12.04 3.94
N LEU A 70 -28.97 11.98 4.28
CA LEU A 70 -28.51 11.43 5.57
C LEU A 70 -28.67 12.49 6.68
N GLU A 71 -29.12 12.06 7.86
CA GLU A 71 -29.18 12.88 9.07
C GLU A 71 -27.99 12.56 9.96
N TYR A 72 -27.32 13.59 10.49
CA TYR A 72 -26.09 13.42 11.26
C TYR A 72 -26.30 13.85 12.72
N PRO A 73 -25.98 12.97 13.69
CA PRO A 73 -26.13 13.27 15.12
C PRO A 73 -25.48 14.57 15.60
N CYS A 74 -24.35 15.00 15.02
CA CYS A 74 -23.59 16.16 15.51
C CYS A 74 -23.60 17.44 14.64
N GLY A 75 -24.46 17.54 13.62
CA GLY A 75 -24.76 18.81 12.92
C GLY A 75 -24.59 18.78 11.40
N GLU A 76 -24.28 19.94 10.80
CA GLU A 76 -24.24 20.12 9.32
C GLU A 76 -22.83 20.11 8.68
N LEU A 77 -21.76 19.85 9.44
CA LEU A 77 -20.40 19.84 8.89
C LEU A 77 -20.10 18.50 8.21
N PHE A 78 -20.39 18.47 6.92
CA PHE A 78 -20.37 17.25 6.12
C PHE A 78 -19.00 16.89 5.53
N LYS A 79 -18.00 17.80 5.49
CA LYS A 79 -16.71 17.58 4.79
C LYS A 79 -15.55 18.44 5.31
N GLY A 80 -14.33 17.91 5.27
CA GLY A 80 -13.08 18.67 5.50
C GLY A 80 -12.15 18.07 6.57
N PRO A 81 -11.05 18.76 6.95
CA PRO A 81 -10.14 18.31 8.01
C PRO A 81 -10.83 18.01 9.34
N ASP A 82 -11.98 18.66 9.59
CA ASP A 82 -12.79 18.55 10.80
C ASP A 82 -14.07 17.70 10.60
N THR A 83 -14.05 16.77 9.64
CA THR A 83 -15.18 15.85 9.40
C THR A 83 -15.52 15.09 10.68
N TYR A 84 -16.81 15.10 11.05
CA TYR A 84 -17.30 14.45 12.26
C TYR A 84 -17.17 12.92 12.26
N TRP A 85 -17.27 12.33 13.44
CA TRP A 85 -17.07 10.88 13.64
C TRP A 85 -18.17 10.02 13.02
N ASP A 86 -19.37 10.58 12.86
CA ASP A 86 -20.60 9.96 12.37
C ASP A 86 -20.88 10.22 10.89
N ALA A 87 -20.05 11.03 10.23
CA ALA A 87 -20.11 11.22 8.80
C ALA A 87 -19.86 9.89 8.06
N PRO A 88 -20.39 9.73 6.83
CA PRO A 88 -20.25 8.49 6.09
C PRO A 88 -18.77 8.26 5.78
N GLY A 89 -18.38 6.99 5.79
CA GLY A 89 -17.00 6.58 5.73
C GLY A 89 -16.77 5.44 4.76
N MET A 90 -15.52 5.00 4.73
CA MET A 90 -15.11 3.80 4.03
C MET A 90 -15.16 2.62 5.00
N GLN A 91 -15.84 1.55 4.59
CA GLN A 91 -15.81 0.25 5.24
C GLN A 91 -14.82 -0.65 4.49
N ARG A 92 -13.74 -1.06 5.16
CA ARG A 92 -12.81 -2.06 4.64
C ARG A 92 -13.20 -3.46 5.10
N ILE A 93 -13.17 -4.40 4.16
CA ILE A 93 -13.46 -5.81 4.34
C ILE A 93 -12.16 -6.62 4.21
N LYS A 94 -11.89 -7.51 5.17
CA LYS A 94 -10.68 -8.34 5.23
C LYS A 94 -10.95 -9.67 4.52
N ILE A 95 -10.21 -9.93 3.44
CA ILE A 95 -10.34 -11.13 2.61
C ILE A 95 -8.98 -11.83 2.56
N PRO A 96 -8.65 -12.71 3.52
CA PRO A 96 -7.36 -13.40 3.57
C PRO A 96 -7.02 -14.02 2.22
N PHE A 97 -5.76 -13.86 1.79
CA PHE A 97 -5.22 -14.34 0.50
C PHE A 97 -6.02 -13.93 -0.76
N GLY A 98 -7.00 -13.03 -0.62
CA GLY A 98 -7.91 -12.64 -1.68
C GLY A 98 -8.98 -13.67 -2.04
N GLY A 99 -9.17 -14.73 -1.26
CA GLY A 99 -10.15 -15.79 -1.58
C GLY A 99 -11.60 -15.38 -1.37
N LEU A 100 -12.43 -15.59 -2.40
CA LEU A 100 -13.85 -15.30 -2.37
C LEU A 100 -14.69 -16.48 -2.86
N THR A 101 -15.89 -16.62 -2.32
CA THR A 101 -16.93 -17.53 -2.84
C THR A 101 -18.02 -16.74 -3.57
N ALA A 102 -18.84 -17.43 -4.37
CA ALA A 102 -19.97 -16.81 -5.05
C ALA A 102 -20.99 -16.22 -4.04
N ASP A 103 -21.27 -16.92 -2.94
CA ASP A 103 -22.19 -16.44 -1.90
C ASP A 103 -21.65 -15.18 -1.19
N GLN A 104 -20.33 -15.10 -1.02
CA GLN A 104 -19.68 -13.90 -0.50
C GLN A 104 -19.79 -12.71 -1.46
N LEU A 105 -19.66 -12.95 -2.77
CA LEU A 105 -19.86 -11.91 -3.79
C LEU A 105 -21.31 -11.40 -3.77
N ASP A 106 -22.31 -12.28 -3.67
CA ASP A 106 -23.72 -11.87 -3.61
C ASP A 106 -24.01 -10.97 -2.41
N VAL A 107 -23.54 -11.36 -1.22
CA VAL A 107 -23.72 -10.52 -0.01
C VAL A 107 -23.01 -9.18 -0.18
N MET A 108 -21.78 -9.14 -0.70
CA MET A 108 -21.08 -7.88 -0.91
C MET A 108 -21.75 -7.00 -1.97
N ALA A 109 -22.36 -7.58 -3.01
CA ALA A 109 -23.14 -6.86 -4.00
C ALA A 109 -24.36 -6.18 -3.34
N ASP A 110 -25.14 -6.92 -2.56
CA ASP A 110 -26.28 -6.34 -1.82
C ASP A 110 -25.83 -5.20 -0.90
N LEU A 111 -24.70 -5.37 -0.22
CA LEU A 111 -24.18 -4.36 0.71
C LEU A 111 -23.74 -3.07 -0.01
N ALA A 112 -23.13 -3.21 -1.20
CA ALA A 112 -22.74 -2.07 -2.00
C ALA A 112 -23.96 -1.29 -2.52
N GLU A 113 -25.00 -2.00 -2.94
CA GLU A 113 -26.26 -1.43 -3.42
C GLU A 113 -27.05 -0.72 -2.30
N GLU A 114 -27.14 -1.33 -1.10
CA GLU A 114 -28.00 -0.85 -0.01
C GLU A 114 -27.35 0.22 0.89
N TYR A 115 -26.01 0.18 1.04
CA TYR A 115 -25.29 0.97 2.04
C TYR A 115 -24.16 1.85 1.48
N ALA A 116 -23.81 1.71 0.20
CA ALA A 116 -22.71 2.45 -0.42
C ALA A 116 -23.17 3.17 -1.70
N ASP A 117 -22.26 3.39 -2.63
CA ASP A 117 -22.47 4.05 -3.92
C ASP A 117 -22.50 3.05 -5.10
N ASP A 118 -22.99 1.82 -4.88
CA ASP A 118 -23.03 0.71 -5.85
C ASP A 118 -21.64 0.11 -6.22
N ILE A 119 -20.54 0.73 -5.78
CA ILE A 119 -19.19 0.31 -6.16
C ILE A 119 -18.52 -0.52 -5.07
N LEU A 120 -17.96 -1.66 -5.49
CA LEU A 120 -17.01 -2.44 -4.71
C LEU A 120 -15.61 -2.16 -5.24
N HIS A 121 -14.73 -1.66 -4.37
CA HIS A 121 -13.35 -1.36 -4.74
C HIS A 121 -12.39 -2.45 -4.26
N ILE A 122 -11.79 -3.18 -5.19
CA ILE A 122 -10.71 -4.14 -4.94
C ILE A 122 -9.42 -3.39 -4.62
N THR A 123 -8.77 -3.82 -3.53
CA THR A 123 -7.62 -3.10 -2.98
C THR A 123 -6.29 -3.76 -3.35
N THR A 124 -5.21 -2.99 -3.31
CA THR A 124 -3.82 -3.48 -3.46
C THR A 124 -3.36 -4.44 -2.35
N ARG A 125 -4.26 -4.82 -1.44
CA ARG A 125 -4.08 -5.79 -0.36
C ARG A 125 -5.10 -6.93 -0.44
N GLN A 126 -5.69 -7.16 -1.62
CA GLN A 126 -6.64 -8.24 -1.87
C GLN A 126 -7.95 -8.19 -1.03
N GLY A 127 -8.19 -7.09 -0.30
CA GLY A 127 -9.48 -6.83 0.36
C GLY A 127 -10.42 -6.03 -0.53
N VAL A 128 -11.62 -5.76 -0.01
CA VAL A 128 -12.67 -4.94 -0.65
C VAL A 128 -12.92 -3.68 0.20
N GLN A 129 -13.27 -2.57 -0.44
CA GLN A 129 -13.75 -1.36 0.22
C GLN A 129 -15.10 -0.93 -0.34
N LEU A 130 -15.99 -0.53 0.57
CA LEU A 130 -17.22 0.19 0.27
C LEU A 130 -17.06 1.63 0.78
N HIS A 131 -17.45 2.64 0.02
CA HIS A 131 -17.36 4.06 0.43
C HIS A 131 -18.75 4.62 0.70
N PHE A 132 -18.81 5.78 1.37
CA PHE A 132 -20.06 6.47 1.71
C PHE A 132 -20.99 5.67 2.65
N VAL A 133 -20.44 4.75 3.44
CA VAL A 133 -21.17 3.94 4.41
C VAL A 133 -21.39 4.75 5.69
N HIS A 134 -22.64 4.98 6.06
CA HIS A 134 -22.99 5.71 7.29
C HIS A 134 -22.71 4.86 8.54
N ILE A 135 -22.22 5.48 9.62
CA ILE A 135 -21.71 4.76 10.80
C ILE A 135 -22.78 3.84 11.43
N GLU A 136 -24.05 4.25 11.39
CA GLU A 136 -25.16 3.50 11.97
C GLU A 136 -25.51 2.22 11.19
N ASP A 137 -25.16 2.13 9.90
CA ASP A 137 -25.39 0.92 9.12
C ASP A 137 -24.26 -0.11 9.30
N THR A 138 -23.10 0.32 9.81
CA THR A 138 -21.92 -0.54 9.91
C THR A 138 -22.16 -1.80 10.74
N PRO A 139 -22.93 -1.82 11.85
CA PRO A 139 -23.23 -3.07 12.56
C PRO A 139 -24.03 -4.06 11.70
N ASP A 140 -25.08 -3.62 11.01
CA ASP A 140 -25.91 -4.50 10.18
C ASP A 140 -25.14 -5.02 8.97
N LEU A 141 -24.31 -4.18 8.35
CA LEU A 141 -23.36 -4.58 7.32
C LEU A 141 -22.42 -5.68 7.83
N MET A 142 -21.84 -5.52 9.02
CA MET A 142 -20.96 -6.51 9.63
C MET A 142 -21.68 -7.84 9.93
N ARG A 143 -22.94 -7.80 10.39
CA ARG A 143 -23.75 -9.02 10.63
C ARG A 143 -23.97 -9.80 9.34
N ARG A 144 -24.28 -9.11 8.24
CA ARG A 144 -24.48 -9.75 6.93
C ARG A 144 -23.18 -10.35 6.40
N LEU A 145 -22.05 -9.65 6.51
CA LEU A 145 -20.74 -10.21 6.18
C LEU A 145 -20.44 -11.46 7.03
N ALA A 146 -20.72 -11.41 8.34
CA ALA A 146 -20.51 -12.55 9.24
C ALA A 146 -21.35 -13.78 8.84
N SER A 147 -22.54 -13.59 8.26
CA SER A 147 -23.39 -14.70 7.79
C SER A 147 -22.76 -15.55 6.68
N VAL A 148 -21.78 -14.99 5.96
CA VAL A 148 -20.98 -15.68 4.93
C VAL A 148 -19.51 -15.85 5.33
N GLY A 149 -19.24 -15.82 6.64
CA GLY A 149 -17.92 -16.08 7.21
C GLY A 149 -16.90 -14.96 7.00
N ILE A 150 -17.34 -13.74 6.67
CA ILE A 150 -16.46 -12.58 6.50
C ILE A 150 -16.44 -11.73 7.77
N THR A 151 -15.26 -11.20 8.12
CA THR A 151 -15.07 -10.24 9.20
C THR A 151 -14.41 -8.95 8.70
N THR A 152 -14.69 -7.83 9.38
CA THR A 152 -14.02 -6.54 9.18
C THR A 152 -13.00 -6.24 10.28
N ARG A 153 -12.88 -7.14 11.27
CA ARG A 153 -11.92 -7.03 12.37
C ARG A 153 -10.51 -6.88 11.86
N GLU A 154 -9.81 -5.87 12.37
CA GLU A 154 -8.42 -5.53 12.09
C GLU A 154 -8.13 -5.27 10.60
N ALA A 155 -9.17 -5.00 9.79
CA ALA A 155 -8.98 -4.54 8.41
C ALA A 155 -8.25 -3.18 8.34
N CYS A 156 -8.44 -2.36 9.38
CA CYS A 156 -7.72 -1.13 9.69
C CYS A 156 -7.23 -1.19 11.15
N GLY A 157 -6.70 -0.08 11.68
CA GLY A 157 -6.13 -0.04 13.04
C GLY A 157 -4.63 -0.35 13.10
N ASN A 158 -4.07 -0.16 14.30
CA ASN A 158 -2.70 -0.49 14.67
C ASN A 158 -2.62 -1.97 15.06
N SER A 159 -2.83 -2.83 14.07
CA SER A 159 -2.97 -4.28 14.21
C SER A 159 -2.50 -4.97 12.92
N ILE A 160 -2.71 -6.29 12.84
CA ILE A 160 -2.40 -7.10 11.66
C ILE A 160 -3.47 -6.92 10.58
N ARG A 161 -3.05 -6.36 9.44
CA ARG A 161 -3.89 -6.13 8.26
C ARG A 161 -4.20 -7.45 7.53
N ASN A 162 -4.89 -7.34 6.41
CA ASN A 162 -5.11 -8.48 5.53
C ASN A 162 -3.78 -9.17 5.16
N VAL A 163 -3.72 -10.48 5.39
CA VAL A 163 -2.61 -11.35 4.98
C VAL A 163 -2.80 -11.63 3.49
N THR A 164 -1.86 -11.17 2.67
CA THR A 164 -1.93 -11.35 1.22
C THR A 164 -1.17 -12.60 0.80
N ALA A 165 -1.55 -13.19 -0.33
CA ALA A 165 -0.84 -14.32 -0.91
C ALA A 165 -0.89 -14.27 -2.45
N CYS A 166 -0.04 -15.08 -3.08
CA CYS A 166 -0.07 -15.32 -4.53
C CYS A 166 -1.50 -15.62 -5.02
N PRO A 167 -2.10 -14.80 -5.91
CA PRO A 167 -3.47 -15.00 -6.36
C PRO A 167 -3.63 -16.20 -7.31
N ILE A 168 -2.52 -16.79 -7.77
CA ILE A 168 -2.50 -18.01 -8.58
C ILE A 168 -1.79 -19.17 -7.88
N SER A 169 -1.63 -19.12 -6.55
CA SER A 169 -1.05 -20.26 -5.83
C SER A 169 -1.94 -21.51 -5.98
N GLY A 170 -1.30 -22.68 -6.00
CA GLY A 170 -1.92 -23.98 -6.27
C GLY A 170 -2.10 -24.29 -7.76
N VAL A 171 -2.09 -23.26 -8.62
CA VAL A 171 -2.27 -23.40 -10.08
C VAL A 171 -1.12 -22.81 -10.90
N CYS A 172 -0.19 -22.13 -10.24
CA CYS A 172 0.98 -21.51 -10.86
C CYS A 172 1.96 -22.57 -11.38
N ARG A 173 2.56 -22.32 -12.55
CA ARG A 173 3.54 -23.24 -13.16
C ARG A 173 4.95 -23.12 -12.59
N THR A 174 5.23 -22.05 -11.84
CA THR A 174 6.57 -21.70 -11.33
C THR A 174 6.63 -21.68 -9.81
N GLU A 175 5.52 -21.97 -9.12
CA GLU A 175 5.52 -22.02 -7.65
C GLU A 175 6.26 -23.25 -7.11
N THR A 176 6.87 -23.09 -5.95
CA THR A 176 7.45 -24.21 -5.20
C THR A 176 6.32 -25.10 -4.65
N PHE A 177 5.33 -24.50 -3.99
CA PHE A 177 4.11 -25.16 -3.49
C PHE A 177 3.00 -24.13 -3.22
N ASP A 178 1.77 -24.62 -2.97
CA ASP A 178 0.62 -23.76 -2.68
C ASP A 178 0.73 -23.12 -1.29
N VAL A 179 0.85 -21.79 -1.24
CA VAL A 179 0.99 -21.05 0.02
C VAL A 179 -0.36 -20.68 0.66
N THR A 180 -1.48 -20.97 0.00
CA THR A 180 -2.80 -20.56 0.46
C THR A 180 -3.14 -21.10 1.86
N PRO A 181 -2.95 -22.40 2.17
CA PRO A 181 -3.28 -22.94 3.50
C PRO A 181 -2.50 -22.25 4.63
N TYR A 182 -1.22 -21.97 4.41
CA TYR A 182 -0.33 -21.29 5.37
C TYR A 182 -0.76 -19.84 5.61
N SER A 183 -1.08 -19.12 4.53
CA SER A 183 -1.54 -17.73 4.63
C SER A 183 -2.88 -17.62 5.37
N LYS A 184 -3.80 -18.59 5.15
CA LYS A 184 -5.07 -18.69 5.85
C LYS A 184 -4.86 -19.01 7.34
N ALA A 185 -4.01 -19.99 7.65
CA ALA A 185 -3.69 -20.37 9.02
C ALA A 185 -3.12 -19.18 9.82
N LEU A 186 -2.14 -18.46 9.26
CA LEU A 186 -1.59 -17.27 9.90
C LEU A 186 -2.65 -16.18 10.07
N ALA A 187 -3.46 -15.92 9.04
CA ALA A 187 -4.53 -14.92 9.11
C ALA A 187 -5.52 -15.22 10.24
N THR A 188 -5.92 -16.49 10.40
CA THR A 188 -6.82 -16.95 11.47
C THR A 188 -6.17 -16.85 12.83
N PHE A 189 -4.96 -17.39 13.00
CA PHE A 189 -4.24 -17.40 14.27
C PHE A 189 -4.00 -15.99 14.82
N MET A 190 -3.67 -15.05 13.94
CA MET A 190 -3.36 -13.68 14.32
C MET A 190 -4.59 -12.78 14.53
N LEU A 191 -5.75 -13.18 14.03
CA LEU A 191 -6.97 -12.36 14.09
C LEU A 191 -7.44 -12.24 15.54
N GLY A 192 -7.43 -11.03 16.09
CA GLY A 192 -7.84 -10.82 17.47
C GLY A 192 -6.87 -11.35 18.53
N HIS A 193 -5.69 -11.84 18.12
CA HIS A 193 -4.72 -12.43 19.03
C HIS A 193 -4.22 -11.39 20.06
N PRO A 194 -4.15 -11.70 21.37
CA PRO A 194 -3.79 -10.73 22.42
C PRO A 194 -2.45 -10.02 22.20
N ASP A 195 -1.43 -10.76 21.74
CA ASP A 195 -0.10 -10.22 21.45
C ASP A 195 -0.05 -9.26 20.25
N CYS A 196 -1.15 -9.14 19.49
CA CYS A 196 -1.24 -8.33 18.28
C CYS A 196 -2.12 -7.08 18.44
N GLN A 197 -2.47 -6.72 19.68
CA GLN A 197 -3.44 -5.66 19.97
C GLN A 197 -2.81 -4.32 20.37
N ASP A 198 -1.50 -4.26 20.66
CA ASP A 198 -0.84 -3.07 21.23
C ASP A 198 0.40 -2.66 20.41
N PHE A 199 0.18 -2.39 19.14
CA PHE A 199 1.23 -1.86 18.25
C PHE A 199 1.19 -0.34 18.15
N GLY A 200 2.34 0.27 17.89
CA GLY A 200 2.40 1.68 17.47
C GLY A 200 1.79 1.92 16.09
N ARG A 201 1.80 0.90 15.22
CA ARG A 201 1.31 1.00 13.84
C ARG A 201 0.93 -0.35 13.23
N LYS A 202 0.31 -0.29 12.05
CA LYS A 202 -0.11 -1.46 11.24
C LYS A 202 1.04 -2.42 10.92
N VAL A 203 0.74 -3.71 10.92
CA VAL A 203 1.61 -4.81 10.44
C VAL A 203 0.97 -5.45 9.21
N LYS A 204 1.75 -5.66 8.16
CA LYS A 204 1.32 -6.26 6.89
C LYS A 204 2.14 -7.51 6.61
N ILE A 205 1.45 -8.56 6.18
CA ILE A 205 2.03 -9.89 5.99
C ILE A 205 1.72 -10.36 4.56
N ALA A 206 2.68 -11.03 3.92
CA ALA A 206 2.51 -11.60 2.59
C ALA A 206 3.17 -12.97 2.42
N PHE A 207 2.55 -13.81 1.59
CA PHE A 207 3.06 -15.10 1.17
C PHE A 207 3.25 -15.15 -0.35
N SER A 208 4.37 -15.70 -0.81
CA SER A 208 4.65 -15.94 -2.22
C SER A 208 4.96 -17.41 -2.45
N GLY A 209 4.32 -18.02 -3.45
CA GLY A 209 4.66 -19.37 -3.92
C GLY A 209 5.92 -19.42 -4.78
N CYS A 210 6.38 -18.28 -5.30
CA CYS A 210 7.51 -18.19 -6.22
C CYS A 210 8.57 -17.24 -5.68
N ALA A 211 9.85 -17.57 -5.85
CA ALA A 211 10.97 -16.68 -5.51
C ALA A 211 11.08 -15.51 -6.49
N HIS A 212 11.00 -15.80 -7.80
CA HIS A 212 11.30 -14.84 -8.86
C HIS A 212 10.08 -14.08 -9.40
N GLU A 213 8.89 -14.67 -9.29
CA GLU A 213 7.67 -14.00 -9.72
C GLU A 213 7.17 -13.01 -8.67
N ALA A 214 6.46 -11.98 -9.11
CA ALA A 214 5.85 -10.96 -8.27
C ALA A 214 4.58 -11.43 -7.55
N CYS A 215 4.58 -12.68 -7.10
CA CYS A 215 3.39 -13.39 -6.65
C CYS A 215 2.84 -12.86 -5.32
N GLY A 216 3.70 -12.68 -4.31
CA GLY A 216 3.31 -12.17 -2.99
C GLY A 216 3.85 -10.78 -2.64
N LEU A 217 4.89 -10.32 -3.37
CA LEU A 217 5.61 -9.06 -3.14
C LEU A 217 6.15 -8.95 -1.70
N THR A 218 6.69 -10.06 -1.18
CA THR A 218 7.12 -10.21 0.21
C THR A 218 8.11 -9.13 0.66
N SER A 219 8.97 -8.63 -0.23
CA SER A 219 10.04 -7.67 0.09
C SER A 219 9.54 -6.28 0.55
N MET A 220 8.26 -5.96 0.38
CA MET A 220 7.67 -4.69 0.84
C MET A 220 6.74 -4.83 2.07
N HIS A 221 6.75 -5.99 2.72
CA HIS A 221 5.88 -6.30 3.87
C HIS A 221 6.64 -6.34 5.19
N ASP A 222 5.93 -6.12 6.31
CA ASP A 222 6.54 -6.19 7.63
C ASP A 222 6.99 -7.65 7.94
N LEU A 223 6.23 -8.63 7.43
CA LEU A 223 6.57 -10.06 7.42
C LEU A 223 6.32 -10.63 6.02
N GLY A 224 7.29 -11.33 5.46
CA GLY A 224 7.21 -11.93 4.12
C GLY A 224 7.67 -13.38 4.11
N PHE A 225 6.94 -14.25 3.44
CA PHE A 225 7.24 -15.69 3.36
C PHE A 225 7.31 -16.13 1.89
N ILE A 226 8.47 -16.58 1.43
CA ILE A 226 8.64 -17.13 0.08
C ILE A 226 8.79 -18.65 0.19
N ALA A 227 7.93 -19.39 -0.51
CA ALA A 227 7.90 -20.85 -0.49
C ALA A 227 9.23 -21.48 -0.90
N LYS A 228 9.80 -22.31 -0.02
CA LYS A 228 11.09 -23.00 -0.24
C LYS A 228 11.02 -24.44 0.26
N THR A 229 11.77 -25.33 -0.40
CA THR A 229 11.96 -26.71 0.07
C THR A 229 13.43 -26.96 0.34
N GLN A 230 13.74 -27.58 1.47
CA GLN A 230 15.10 -27.96 1.85
C GLN A 230 15.09 -29.37 2.44
N ASP A 231 15.96 -30.25 1.93
CA ASP A 231 16.08 -31.65 2.40
C ASP A 231 14.74 -32.42 2.44
N GLY A 232 13.85 -32.14 1.48
CA GLY A 232 12.52 -32.74 1.40
C GLY A 232 11.49 -32.17 2.38
N LYS A 233 11.84 -31.16 3.17
CA LYS A 233 10.94 -30.44 4.06
C LYS A 233 10.38 -29.18 3.40
N VAL A 234 9.15 -28.85 3.75
CA VAL A 234 8.47 -27.62 3.34
C VAL A 234 8.77 -26.52 4.35
N GLY A 235 9.13 -25.33 3.85
CA GLY A 235 9.41 -24.17 4.65
C GLY A 235 9.41 -22.90 3.80
N PHE A 236 9.98 -21.83 4.33
CA PHE A 236 9.94 -20.52 3.71
C PHE A 236 11.24 -19.75 3.92
N GLU A 237 11.68 -19.01 2.91
CA GLU A 237 12.55 -17.86 3.18
C GLU A 237 11.69 -16.82 3.89
N PHE A 238 12.11 -16.44 5.10
CA PHE A 238 11.37 -15.55 5.96
C PHE A 238 12.03 -14.18 6.01
N TYR A 239 11.27 -13.15 5.65
CA TYR A 239 11.71 -11.77 5.55
C TYR A 239 10.99 -10.88 6.56
N VAL A 240 11.68 -9.87 7.09
CA VAL A 240 11.12 -8.92 8.07
C VAL A 240 11.44 -7.47 7.74
N GLY A 241 10.58 -6.56 8.19
CA GLY A 241 10.86 -5.12 8.23
C GLY A 241 10.82 -4.39 6.89
N GLY A 242 10.05 -4.88 5.92
CA GLY A 242 9.78 -4.15 4.68
C GLY A 242 8.69 -3.07 4.84
N GLY A 243 8.66 -2.13 3.91
CA GLY A 243 7.54 -1.22 3.79
C GLY A 243 7.82 0.01 2.94
N LEU A 244 6.88 0.32 2.04
CA LEU A 244 6.91 1.46 1.14
C LEU A 244 6.76 2.80 1.91
N GLY A 245 5.55 3.34 2.05
CA GLY A 245 5.38 4.65 2.73
C GLY A 245 6.14 5.78 2.02
N ALA A 246 6.41 6.86 2.76
CA ALA A 246 7.20 8.00 2.29
C ALA A 246 8.56 7.58 1.73
N VAL A 247 9.31 6.86 2.56
CA VAL A 247 10.64 6.35 2.23
C VAL A 247 10.62 4.83 2.28
N PRO A 248 10.86 4.12 1.16
CA PRO A 248 10.69 2.68 1.11
C PRO A 248 11.87 1.94 1.75
N HIS A 249 11.60 0.92 2.58
CA HIS A 249 12.62 -0.01 3.09
C HIS A 249 12.34 -1.40 2.56
N GLN A 250 13.40 -2.07 2.11
CA GLN A 250 13.33 -3.45 1.65
C GLN A 250 13.40 -4.38 2.84
N ALA A 251 12.52 -5.40 2.86
CA ALA A 251 12.55 -6.42 3.89
C ALA A 251 13.89 -7.16 3.86
N LYS A 252 14.37 -7.56 5.04
CA LYS A 252 15.64 -8.26 5.21
C LYS A 252 15.37 -9.73 5.46
N LEU A 253 16.20 -10.60 4.88
CA LEU A 253 16.14 -12.04 5.14
C LEU A 253 16.44 -12.29 6.63
N PHE A 254 15.47 -12.84 7.34
CA PHE A 254 15.56 -13.19 8.75
C PHE A 254 15.97 -14.65 8.94
N ASP A 255 15.39 -15.54 8.15
CA ASP A 255 15.71 -16.97 8.14
C ASP A 255 15.70 -17.47 6.69
N ASP A 256 16.79 -18.11 6.27
CA ASP A 256 16.91 -18.68 4.92
C ASP A 256 15.98 -19.88 4.73
N PHE A 257 15.60 -20.56 5.82
CA PHE A 257 14.65 -21.66 5.78
C PHE A 257 13.92 -21.78 7.12
N LEU A 258 12.80 -21.08 7.25
CA LEU A 258 11.85 -21.24 8.34
C LEU A 258 10.94 -22.45 8.07
N PRO A 259 10.99 -23.53 8.87
CA PRO A 259 10.10 -24.67 8.71
C PRO A 259 8.62 -24.27 8.85
N ALA A 260 7.72 -24.99 8.19
CA ALA A 260 6.30 -24.71 8.23
C ALA A 260 5.73 -24.64 9.66
N GLU A 261 6.18 -25.54 10.55
CA GLU A 261 5.80 -25.58 11.96
C GLU A 261 6.17 -24.31 12.75
N GLU A 262 7.14 -23.52 12.27
CA GLU A 262 7.63 -22.33 12.97
C GLU A 262 6.98 -21.02 12.48
N ILE A 263 6.15 -21.04 11.45
CA ILE A 263 5.54 -19.83 10.88
C ILE A 263 4.76 -19.03 11.93
N LEU A 264 3.83 -19.69 12.65
CA LEU A 264 2.98 -19.04 13.64
C LEU A 264 3.75 -18.56 14.86
N PRO A 265 4.56 -19.40 15.55
CA PRO A 265 5.27 -18.96 16.75
C PRO A 265 6.34 -17.90 16.44
N MET A 266 7.03 -18.00 15.30
CA MET A 266 8.00 -16.99 14.90
C MET A 266 7.32 -15.65 14.63
N SER A 267 6.19 -15.66 13.92
CA SER A 267 5.40 -14.44 13.68
C SER A 267 4.89 -13.82 14.98
N GLN A 268 4.47 -14.66 15.95
CA GLN A 268 4.04 -14.21 17.28
C GLN A 268 5.19 -13.56 18.05
N ALA A 269 6.38 -14.17 18.03
CA ALA A 269 7.58 -13.61 18.67
C ALA A 269 7.96 -12.25 18.07
N VAL A 270 7.95 -12.11 16.74
CA VAL A 270 8.17 -10.81 16.08
C VAL A 270 7.14 -9.77 16.53
N CYS A 271 5.87 -10.15 16.60
CA CYS A 271 4.80 -9.24 17.04
C CYS A 271 5.00 -8.78 18.49
N ARG A 272 5.42 -9.67 19.40
CA ARG A 272 5.69 -9.31 20.81
C ARG A 272 6.89 -8.39 20.96
N VAL A 273 7.98 -8.65 20.22
CA VAL A 273 9.14 -7.76 20.17
C VAL A 273 8.72 -6.37 19.66
N PHE A 274 7.91 -6.32 18.60
CA PHE A 274 7.41 -5.06 18.06
C PHE A 274 6.47 -4.34 19.03
N ALA A 275 5.56 -5.04 19.71
CA ALA A 275 4.68 -4.44 20.72
C ALA A 275 5.47 -3.83 21.89
N ARG A 276 6.56 -4.48 22.30
CA ARG A 276 7.43 -4.06 23.41
C ARG A 276 8.34 -2.89 23.04
N LEU A 277 8.97 -2.93 21.87
CA LEU A 277 10.07 -2.01 21.51
C LEU A 277 9.72 -1.02 20.40
N GLY A 278 8.61 -1.23 19.69
CA GLY A 278 8.16 -0.35 18.62
C GLY A 278 7.77 1.04 19.12
N GLU A 279 8.08 2.06 18.33
CA GLU A 279 7.68 3.45 18.60
C GLU A 279 6.15 3.59 18.59
N LYS A 280 5.58 4.34 19.55
CA LYS A 280 4.12 4.54 19.72
C LYS A 280 3.71 6.00 19.75
N ALA A 281 4.62 6.91 20.07
CA ALA A 281 4.37 8.35 20.11
C ALA A 281 4.49 8.97 18.71
N ASN A 282 5.60 8.73 18.01
CA ASN A 282 5.80 9.24 16.65
C ASN A 282 5.29 8.23 15.60
N ARG A 283 4.11 8.51 15.04
CA ARG A 283 3.43 7.66 14.05
C ARG A 283 4.26 7.44 12.78
N ALA A 284 5.18 8.35 12.46
CA ALA A 284 6.04 8.28 11.27
C ALA A 284 7.08 7.18 11.38
N ARG A 285 7.54 6.97 12.61
CA ARG A 285 8.61 6.04 12.93
C ARG A 285 8.09 4.76 13.60
N ALA A 286 6.77 4.60 13.67
CA ALA A 286 6.09 3.53 14.41
C ALA A 286 5.93 2.20 13.65
N ARG A 287 6.52 2.02 12.47
CA ARG A 287 6.45 0.76 11.69
C ARG A 287 7.62 -0.18 12.03
N VAL A 288 7.44 -1.49 11.81
CA VAL A 288 8.46 -2.52 12.06
C VAL A 288 9.78 -2.19 11.36
N LYS A 289 9.73 -1.67 10.13
CA LYS A 289 10.92 -1.26 9.37
C LYS A 289 11.85 -0.29 10.10
N PHE A 290 11.29 0.64 10.89
CA PHE A 290 12.09 1.62 11.64
C PHE A 290 12.68 1.02 12.91
N LEU A 291 11.94 0.13 13.58
CA LEU A 291 12.48 -0.65 14.68
C LEU A 291 13.66 -1.51 14.21
N LEU A 292 13.51 -2.20 13.08
CA LEU A 292 14.59 -2.99 12.48
C LEU A 292 15.78 -2.11 12.09
N ALA A 293 15.55 -0.97 11.44
CA ALA A 293 16.62 -0.04 11.07
C ALA A 293 17.38 0.49 12.29
N LYS A 294 16.67 0.75 13.40
CA LYS A 294 17.27 1.21 14.66
C LYS A 294 18.11 0.14 15.35
N LEU A 295 17.65 -1.11 15.38
CA LEU A 295 18.33 -2.20 16.09
C LEU A 295 19.44 -2.83 15.25
N GLY A 296 19.29 -2.84 13.93
CA GLY A 296 20.04 -3.73 13.06
C GLY A 296 19.41 -5.14 13.01
N LEU A 297 19.72 -5.90 11.97
CA LEU A 297 19.14 -7.23 11.74
C LEU A 297 19.56 -8.24 12.81
N GLU A 298 20.84 -8.27 13.17
CA GLU A 298 21.39 -9.25 14.12
C GLU A 298 20.76 -9.12 15.51
N GLU A 299 20.68 -7.89 16.03
CA GLU A 299 20.08 -7.65 17.35
C GLU A 299 18.56 -7.91 17.33
N PHE A 300 17.88 -7.54 16.24
CA PHE A 300 16.47 -7.87 16.07
C PHE A 300 16.24 -9.39 16.07
N GLN A 301 17.07 -10.16 15.34
CA GLN A 301 17.04 -11.62 15.34
C GLN A 301 17.26 -12.18 16.73
N ARG A 302 18.28 -11.71 17.47
CA ARG A 302 18.56 -12.16 18.84
C ARG A 302 17.35 -11.97 19.74
N LEU A 303 16.75 -10.78 19.72
CA LEU A 303 15.58 -10.44 20.55
C LEU A 303 14.35 -11.28 20.20
N VAL A 304 14.12 -11.54 18.92
CA VAL A 304 13.00 -12.38 18.45
C VAL A 304 13.22 -13.83 18.86
N GLN A 305 14.43 -14.37 18.74
CA GLN A 305 14.75 -15.74 19.15
C GLN A 305 14.65 -15.91 20.68
N GLU A 306 15.07 -14.92 21.46
CA GLU A 306 14.89 -14.91 22.92
C GLU A 306 13.40 -14.89 23.29
N GLU A 307 12.59 -14.08 22.62
CA GLU A 307 11.15 -14.06 22.85
C GLU A 307 10.52 -15.40 22.45
N ARG A 308 10.91 -15.96 21.30
CA ARG A 308 10.45 -17.28 20.81
C ARG A 308 10.75 -18.41 21.78
N ALA A 309 11.91 -18.37 22.46
CA ALA A 309 12.34 -19.39 23.41
C ALA A 309 11.55 -19.38 24.73
N ILE A 310 10.97 -18.24 25.12
CA ILE A 310 10.19 -18.10 26.36
C ILE A 310 8.68 -18.16 26.14
N LEU A 311 8.21 -18.16 24.89
CA LEU A 311 6.79 -18.29 24.58
C LEU A 311 6.24 -19.61 25.15
N PRO A 312 5.13 -19.57 25.92
CA PRO A 312 4.41 -20.78 26.30
C PRO A 312 4.01 -21.56 25.05
N HIS A 313 4.15 -22.87 25.10
CA HIS A 313 3.70 -23.72 23.99
C HIS A 313 2.21 -23.54 23.76
N ASP A 314 1.83 -23.44 22.48
CA ASP A 314 0.46 -23.40 22.02
C ASP A 314 0.28 -24.45 20.92
N ASP A 315 -0.65 -25.39 21.13
CA ASP A 315 -0.97 -26.45 20.16
C ASP A 315 -1.43 -25.86 18.82
N ALA A 316 -1.99 -24.64 18.82
CA ALA A 316 -2.44 -23.94 17.61
C ALA A 316 -1.29 -23.64 16.63
N TRP A 317 -0.04 -23.59 17.10
CA TRP A 317 1.13 -23.34 16.26
C TRP A 317 1.29 -24.37 15.13
N THR A 318 0.92 -25.61 15.38
CA THR A 318 1.08 -26.71 14.42
C THR A 318 -0.22 -27.41 14.05
N ALA A 319 -1.33 -27.16 14.75
CA ALA A 319 -2.62 -27.79 14.48
C ALA A 319 -3.09 -27.68 13.02
N TYR A 320 -2.74 -26.58 12.34
CA TYR A 320 -3.11 -26.37 10.94
C TYR A 320 -2.35 -27.27 9.95
N LEU A 321 -1.20 -27.84 10.36
CA LEU A 321 -0.37 -28.68 9.50
C LEU A 321 -1.06 -29.99 9.13
N ASP A 322 -1.82 -30.56 10.07
CA ASP A 322 -2.60 -31.78 9.86
C ASP A 322 -3.76 -31.57 8.88
N ASP A 323 -4.16 -30.31 8.66
CA ASP A 323 -5.30 -29.90 7.84
C ASP A 323 -4.88 -29.27 6.49
N LEU A 324 -3.58 -29.23 6.17
CA LEU A 324 -3.10 -28.62 4.92
C LEU A 324 -3.76 -29.21 3.67
N ASP A 325 -3.97 -30.53 3.67
CA ASP A 325 -4.56 -31.26 2.55
C ASP A 325 -6.09 -31.04 2.43
N SER A 326 -6.76 -30.54 3.47
CA SER A 326 -8.21 -30.26 3.39
C SER A 326 -8.50 -29.03 2.55
N TYR A 327 -7.55 -28.08 2.51
CA TYR A 327 -7.61 -26.96 1.60
C TYR A 327 -7.08 -27.37 0.23
N LYS A 328 -7.96 -28.02 -0.55
CA LYS A 328 -7.68 -28.36 -1.93
C LYS A 328 -8.81 -27.88 -2.82
N GLU A 329 -8.42 -27.12 -3.84
CA GLU A 329 -9.36 -26.69 -4.87
C GLU A 329 -9.52 -27.77 -5.94
N GLU A 330 -10.74 -27.86 -6.44
CA GLU A 330 -11.12 -28.80 -7.47
C GLU A 330 -11.84 -28.07 -8.60
N PRO A 331 -11.64 -28.50 -9.84
CA PRO A 331 -12.36 -27.93 -10.97
C PRO A 331 -13.84 -28.30 -10.92
N LEU A 332 -14.70 -27.38 -11.35
CA LEU A 332 -16.13 -27.63 -11.52
C LEU A 332 -16.40 -28.57 -12.70
N LYS A 333 -15.67 -28.36 -13.81
CA LYS A 333 -15.85 -29.05 -15.08
C LYS A 333 -14.60 -29.82 -15.45
N ILE A 334 -14.76 -30.88 -16.23
CA ILE A 334 -13.63 -31.66 -16.73
C ILE A 334 -12.83 -30.81 -17.74
N ALA A 335 -11.50 -30.93 -17.67
CA ALA A 335 -10.58 -30.36 -18.66
C ALA A 335 -10.97 -30.81 -20.08
N ALA A 336 -11.21 -29.84 -20.94
CA ALA A 336 -11.44 -30.07 -22.36
C ALA A 336 -10.81 -28.94 -23.17
N PRO A 337 -10.16 -29.23 -24.30
CA PRO A 337 -9.54 -28.21 -25.13
C PRO A 337 -10.60 -27.37 -25.83
N LEU A 338 -10.24 -26.15 -26.24
CA LEU A 338 -11.12 -25.23 -26.98
C LEU A 338 -11.55 -25.75 -28.38
N ASN A 339 -10.88 -26.79 -28.89
CA ASN A 339 -10.99 -27.39 -30.23
C ASN A 339 -12.25 -27.03 -31.05
N GLY A 340 -12.08 -26.14 -32.02
CA GLY A 340 -13.08 -25.83 -33.05
C GLY A 340 -14.16 -24.83 -32.66
N ALA A 341 -14.14 -24.27 -31.44
CA ALA A 341 -15.05 -23.20 -31.05
C ALA A 341 -14.77 -21.91 -31.86
N ALA A 342 -15.84 -21.28 -32.35
CA ALA A 342 -15.73 -19.97 -32.99
C ALA A 342 -15.29 -18.93 -31.95
N LYS A 343 -14.20 -18.21 -32.24
CA LYS A 343 -13.70 -17.14 -31.39
C LYS A 343 -14.44 -15.84 -31.72
N PRO A 344 -15.14 -15.22 -30.75
CA PRO A 344 -15.73 -13.90 -30.95
C PRO A 344 -14.66 -12.84 -31.27
N GLU A 345 -15.07 -11.71 -31.84
CA GLU A 345 -14.20 -10.55 -32.03
C GLU A 345 -13.57 -10.11 -30.70
N GLY A 346 -12.29 -9.73 -30.71
CA GLY A 346 -11.54 -9.34 -29.52
C GLY A 346 -10.99 -10.47 -28.65
N TYR A 347 -11.46 -11.72 -28.86
CA TYR A 347 -11.06 -12.87 -28.04
C TYR A 347 -9.54 -13.09 -27.98
N ASP A 348 -8.84 -13.06 -29.12
CA ASP A 348 -7.40 -13.35 -29.14
C ASP A 348 -6.58 -12.25 -28.43
N ALA A 349 -7.03 -10.99 -28.52
CA ALA A 349 -6.39 -9.89 -27.79
C ALA A 349 -6.59 -10.08 -26.27
N TRP A 350 -7.82 -10.35 -25.83
CA TRP A 350 -8.14 -10.64 -24.43
C TRP A 350 -7.40 -11.86 -23.90
N ALA A 351 -7.41 -12.97 -24.64
CA ALA A 351 -6.76 -14.22 -24.22
C ALA A 351 -5.24 -14.07 -24.07
N SER A 352 -4.60 -13.17 -24.84
CA SER A 352 -3.15 -12.97 -24.75
C SER A 352 -2.71 -12.27 -23.45
N THR A 353 -3.59 -11.51 -22.80
CA THR A 353 -3.28 -10.76 -21.56
C THR A 353 -4.01 -11.30 -20.34
N ASN A 354 -5.24 -11.81 -20.50
CA ASN A 354 -6.12 -12.14 -19.39
C ASN A 354 -6.15 -13.65 -19.07
N VAL A 355 -5.59 -14.51 -19.92
CA VAL A 355 -5.62 -15.97 -19.72
C VAL A 355 -4.22 -16.50 -19.40
N TYR A 356 -4.08 -17.07 -18.20
CA TYR A 356 -2.88 -17.76 -17.76
C TYR A 356 -3.09 -19.29 -17.80
N LYS A 357 -2.21 -20.01 -18.48
CA LYS A 357 -2.22 -21.47 -18.48
C LYS A 357 -1.75 -22.01 -17.14
N GLN A 358 -2.63 -22.76 -16.45
CA GLN A 358 -2.31 -23.35 -15.16
C GLN A 358 -1.35 -24.54 -15.32
N ARG A 359 -0.80 -25.01 -14.20
CA ARG A 359 0.01 -26.24 -14.16
C ARG A 359 -0.82 -27.50 -14.43
N GLN A 360 -2.11 -27.47 -14.13
CA GLN A 360 -3.04 -28.55 -14.42
C GLN A 360 -3.47 -28.49 -15.89
N GLU A 361 -3.22 -29.58 -16.62
CA GLU A 361 -3.49 -29.66 -18.05
C GLU A 361 -4.97 -29.42 -18.39
N GLY A 362 -5.22 -28.61 -19.43
CA GLY A 362 -6.56 -28.27 -19.91
C GLY A 362 -7.34 -27.28 -19.05
N TYR A 363 -6.70 -26.69 -18.02
CA TYR A 363 -7.27 -25.61 -17.21
C TYR A 363 -6.48 -24.31 -17.32
N VAL A 364 -7.19 -23.21 -17.17
CA VAL A 364 -6.64 -21.86 -17.21
C VAL A 364 -7.17 -21.01 -16.05
N ALA A 365 -6.39 -20.00 -15.68
CA ALA A 365 -6.81 -18.91 -14.80
C ALA A 365 -7.13 -17.70 -15.66
N VAL A 366 -8.26 -17.05 -15.40
CA VAL A 366 -8.79 -15.92 -16.16
C VAL A 366 -8.83 -14.69 -15.27
N THR A 367 -8.06 -13.67 -15.61
CA THR A 367 -8.08 -12.37 -14.95
C THR A 367 -9.20 -11.52 -15.55
N VAL A 368 -10.13 -11.10 -14.70
CA VAL A 368 -11.13 -10.08 -14.98
C VAL A 368 -10.53 -8.73 -14.58
N SER A 369 -10.18 -7.93 -15.58
CA SER A 369 -9.62 -6.59 -15.38
C SER A 369 -10.68 -5.63 -14.87
N LEU A 370 -10.36 -4.89 -13.81
CA LEU A 370 -11.22 -3.91 -13.18
C LEU A 370 -10.58 -2.53 -13.29
N PRO A 371 -11.04 -1.67 -14.22
CA PRO A 371 -10.57 -0.29 -14.29
C PRO A 371 -10.67 0.41 -12.93
N LEU A 372 -9.55 0.99 -12.48
CA LEU A 372 -9.40 1.66 -11.18
C LEU A 372 -9.64 0.74 -9.95
N GLY A 373 -9.76 -0.58 -10.17
CA GLY A 373 -10.09 -1.55 -9.15
C GLY A 373 -11.57 -1.63 -8.80
N ASP A 374 -12.46 -1.06 -9.62
CA ASP A 374 -13.89 -0.95 -9.30
C ASP A 374 -14.72 -1.99 -10.06
N ILE A 375 -15.75 -2.49 -9.38
CA ILE A 375 -16.80 -3.33 -9.95
C ILE A 375 -18.14 -2.93 -9.34
N THR A 376 -19.18 -2.81 -10.16
CA THR A 376 -20.55 -2.46 -9.69
C THR A 376 -21.20 -3.64 -8.95
N SER A 377 -22.27 -3.40 -8.19
CA SER A 377 -23.00 -4.48 -7.52
C SER A 377 -23.59 -5.48 -8.53
N ASP A 378 -24.17 -4.98 -9.63
CA ASP A 378 -24.71 -5.79 -10.72
C ASP A 378 -23.64 -6.68 -11.36
N GLN A 379 -22.47 -6.11 -11.68
CA GLN A 379 -21.34 -6.88 -12.21
C GLN A 379 -20.83 -7.90 -11.20
N THR A 380 -20.82 -7.57 -9.91
CA THR A 380 -20.39 -8.47 -8.83
C THR A 380 -21.32 -9.68 -8.71
N ARG A 381 -22.64 -9.44 -8.74
CA ARG A 381 -23.66 -10.50 -8.72
C ARG A 381 -23.57 -11.38 -9.96
N ALA A 382 -23.42 -10.77 -11.14
CA ALA A 382 -23.21 -11.52 -12.37
C ALA A 382 -21.91 -12.35 -12.34
N LEU A 383 -20.84 -11.82 -11.74
CA LEU A 383 -19.60 -12.56 -11.55
C LEU A 383 -19.77 -13.74 -10.58
N ALA A 384 -20.63 -13.62 -9.56
CA ALA A 384 -21.02 -14.75 -8.70
C ALA A 384 -21.70 -15.86 -9.51
N ASP A 385 -22.60 -15.51 -10.43
CA ASP A 385 -23.25 -16.47 -11.34
C ASP A 385 -22.25 -17.12 -12.31
N LEU A 386 -21.33 -16.33 -12.88
CA LEU A 386 -20.24 -16.86 -13.70
C LEU A 386 -19.34 -17.81 -12.90
N SER A 387 -19.06 -17.47 -11.64
CA SER A 387 -18.30 -18.34 -10.74
C SER A 387 -18.99 -19.68 -10.62
N ARG A 388 -20.27 -19.72 -10.22
CA ARG A 388 -21.06 -20.97 -10.09
C ARG A 388 -21.15 -21.78 -11.37
N LYS A 389 -21.09 -21.12 -12.53
CA LYS A 389 -21.23 -21.75 -13.85
C LYS A 389 -19.93 -22.33 -14.39
N TYR A 390 -18.79 -21.67 -14.13
CA TYR A 390 -17.52 -22.01 -14.76
C TYR A 390 -16.48 -22.59 -13.80
N VAL A 391 -16.58 -22.28 -12.50
CA VAL A 391 -15.59 -22.64 -11.49
C VAL A 391 -16.26 -23.02 -10.16
N LYS A 392 -15.50 -23.43 -9.14
CA LYS A 392 -16.05 -23.92 -7.85
C LYS A 392 -15.55 -23.05 -6.70
N ASP A 393 -16.03 -21.80 -6.64
CA ASP A 393 -15.61 -20.80 -5.63
C ASP A 393 -14.08 -20.56 -5.59
N THR A 394 -13.42 -20.73 -6.72
CA THR A 394 -11.96 -20.57 -6.86
C THR A 394 -11.58 -19.15 -7.27
N ILE A 395 -12.27 -18.16 -6.73
CA ILE A 395 -12.09 -16.73 -7.03
C ILE A 395 -10.94 -16.16 -6.18
N ARG A 396 -10.13 -15.28 -6.77
CA ARG A 396 -9.07 -14.53 -6.09
C ARG A 396 -9.09 -13.05 -6.47
N THR A 397 -8.86 -12.16 -5.53
CA THR A 397 -8.52 -10.76 -5.82
C THR A 397 -7.00 -10.58 -5.91
N THR A 398 -6.53 -9.57 -6.64
CA THR A 398 -5.09 -9.33 -6.87
C THR A 398 -4.60 -8.01 -6.27
N VAL A 399 -3.28 -7.87 -6.19
CA VAL A 399 -2.62 -6.64 -5.71
C VAL A 399 -2.63 -5.52 -6.75
N GLU A 400 -2.89 -5.86 -8.02
CA GLU A 400 -3.18 -4.96 -9.13
C GLU A 400 -4.64 -4.50 -9.16
N GLN A 401 -5.45 -4.93 -8.18
CA GLN A 401 -6.86 -4.56 -8.02
C GLN A 401 -7.82 -5.26 -9.00
N ASN A 402 -7.45 -6.45 -9.49
CA ASN A 402 -8.27 -7.26 -10.38
C ASN A 402 -8.88 -8.48 -9.67
N ILE A 403 -9.73 -9.23 -10.37
CA ILE A 403 -10.27 -10.52 -9.92
C ILE A 403 -9.75 -11.62 -10.85
N ILE A 404 -9.52 -12.83 -10.33
CA ILE A 404 -9.12 -14.01 -11.09
C ILE A 404 -10.11 -15.15 -10.82
N LEU A 405 -10.59 -15.79 -11.90
CA LEU A 405 -11.29 -17.06 -11.89
C LEU A 405 -10.30 -18.19 -12.21
N ARG A 406 -10.03 -19.09 -11.27
CA ARG A 406 -9.12 -20.23 -11.48
C ARG A 406 -9.90 -21.50 -11.79
N TRP A 407 -9.23 -22.47 -12.41
CA TRP A 407 -9.81 -23.77 -12.80
C TRP A 407 -10.89 -23.66 -13.89
N VAL A 408 -10.81 -22.65 -14.75
CA VAL A 408 -11.66 -22.56 -15.93
C VAL A 408 -11.20 -23.63 -16.94
N SER A 409 -12.12 -24.44 -17.46
CA SER A 409 -11.81 -25.39 -18.55
C SER A 409 -11.52 -24.62 -19.83
N GLU A 410 -10.48 -24.99 -20.60
CA GLU A 410 -10.13 -24.30 -21.86
C GLU A 410 -11.31 -24.25 -22.85
N SER A 411 -12.17 -25.27 -22.83
CA SER A 411 -13.38 -25.35 -23.65
C SER A 411 -14.42 -24.26 -23.36
N ASP A 412 -14.41 -23.68 -22.16
CA ASP A 412 -15.37 -22.66 -21.76
C ASP A 412 -14.93 -21.23 -22.15
N LEU A 413 -13.67 -21.04 -22.55
CA LEU A 413 -13.07 -19.71 -22.71
C LEU A 413 -13.84 -18.78 -23.64
N THR A 414 -14.30 -19.29 -24.79
CA THR A 414 -15.04 -18.45 -25.77
C THR A 414 -16.40 -18.00 -25.23
N GLN A 415 -17.08 -18.88 -24.49
CA GLN A 415 -18.36 -18.55 -23.88
C GLN A 415 -18.19 -17.60 -22.69
N LEU A 416 -17.25 -17.89 -21.79
CA LEU A 416 -16.92 -17.03 -20.66
C LEU A 416 -16.54 -15.63 -21.13
N TYR A 417 -15.69 -15.53 -22.17
CA TYR A 417 -15.35 -14.25 -22.78
C TYR A 417 -16.57 -13.48 -23.27
N GLY A 418 -17.48 -14.13 -24.01
CA GLY A 418 -18.70 -13.49 -24.50
C GLY A 418 -19.60 -12.96 -23.38
N GLU A 419 -19.69 -13.70 -22.27
CA GLU A 419 -20.48 -13.30 -21.10
C GLU A 419 -19.79 -12.16 -20.33
N LEU A 420 -18.46 -12.18 -20.19
CA LEU A 420 -17.71 -11.05 -19.63
C LEU A 420 -17.85 -9.79 -20.48
N VAL A 421 -17.82 -9.89 -21.81
CA VAL A 421 -18.05 -8.75 -22.72
C VAL A 421 -19.45 -8.17 -22.52
N ALA A 422 -20.48 -9.02 -22.39
CA ALA A 422 -21.84 -8.56 -22.14
C ALA A 422 -21.99 -7.81 -20.80
N LEU A 423 -21.13 -8.08 -19.83
CA LEU A 423 -21.08 -7.41 -18.53
C LEU A 423 -20.14 -6.17 -18.50
N GLY A 424 -19.46 -5.86 -19.60
CA GLY A 424 -18.43 -4.81 -19.62
C GLY A 424 -17.14 -5.19 -18.87
N LEU A 425 -16.89 -6.48 -18.69
CA LEU A 425 -15.74 -7.06 -17.96
C LEU A 425 -14.77 -7.83 -18.88
N GLY A 426 -14.97 -7.73 -20.20
CA GLY A 426 -14.21 -8.47 -21.22
C GLY A 426 -13.05 -7.71 -21.85
N GLU A 427 -12.62 -6.58 -21.27
CA GLU A 427 -11.51 -5.78 -21.83
C GLU A 427 -10.16 -6.52 -21.73
N PRO A 428 -9.31 -6.45 -22.77
CA PRO A 428 -7.94 -6.93 -22.70
C PRO A 428 -7.07 -6.01 -21.85
N GLY A 429 -5.84 -6.45 -21.56
CA GLY A 429 -4.80 -5.61 -20.96
C GLY A 429 -4.41 -5.97 -19.53
N ALA A 430 -4.98 -7.02 -18.93
CA ALA A 430 -4.53 -7.50 -17.62
C ALA A 430 -3.00 -7.68 -17.59
N GLY A 431 -2.35 -7.15 -16.57
CA GLY A 431 -0.90 -7.29 -16.42
C GLY A 431 -0.03 -6.40 -17.31
N THR A 432 -0.63 -5.56 -18.16
CA THR A 432 0.08 -4.68 -19.12
C THR A 432 0.18 -3.24 -18.60
N ILE A 433 0.81 -2.35 -19.39
CA ILE A 433 0.90 -0.91 -19.11
C ILE A 433 -0.48 -0.22 -19.04
N VAL A 434 -1.51 -0.80 -19.63
CA VAL A 434 -2.91 -0.32 -19.54
C VAL A 434 -3.55 -0.68 -18.19
N ASP A 435 -3.02 -1.68 -17.48
CA ASP A 435 -3.53 -2.14 -16.18
C ASP A 435 -3.00 -1.27 -15.02
N VAL A 436 -3.37 0.00 -15.05
CA VAL A 436 -2.90 1.02 -14.10
C VAL A 436 -3.49 0.78 -12.71
N THR A 437 -2.61 0.57 -11.71
CA THR A 437 -3.01 0.48 -10.29
C THR A 437 -3.05 1.88 -9.66
N THR A 438 -4.07 2.18 -8.86
CA THR A 438 -4.20 3.48 -8.18
C THR A 438 -4.74 3.35 -6.75
N CYS A 439 -4.33 4.25 -5.87
CA CYS A 439 -5.06 4.44 -4.61
C CYS A 439 -6.29 5.35 -4.79
N PRO A 440 -7.14 5.51 -3.76
CA PRO A 440 -8.32 6.38 -3.84
C PRO A 440 -8.08 7.88 -4.06
N GLY A 441 -6.82 8.34 -4.11
CA GLY A 441 -6.51 9.73 -4.43
C GLY A 441 -7.24 10.79 -3.60
N THR A 442 -7.40 11.97 -4.20
CA THR A 442 -8.25 13.04 -3.69
C THR A 442 -9.74 12.66 -3.73
N ASP A 443 -10.12 11.63 -4.50
CA ASP A 443 -11.51 11.20 -4.72
C ASP A 443 -12.22 10.83 -3.41
N THR A 444 -11.58 10.12 -2.48
CA THR A 444 -12.16 9.84 -1.15
C THR A 444 -11.16 9.89 0.00
N CYS A 445 -9.84 9.92 -0.26
CA CYS A 445 -8.85 9.88 0.82
C CYS A 445 -8.63 11.26 1.45
N LYS A 446 -8.76 11.34 2.79
CA LYS A 446 -8.41 12.54 3.58
C LYS A 446 -6.95 12.99 3.40
N LEU A 447 -6.08 12.09 2.94
CA LEU A 447 -4.64 12.33 2.74
C LEU A 447 -4.25 12.54 1.28
N GLY A 448 -5.19 12.44 0.34
CA GLY A 448 -4.89 12.65 -1.07
C GLY A 448 -4.42 14.08 -1.31
N ILE A 449 -3.26 14.25 -1.94
CA ILE A 449 -2.79 15.57 -2.38
C ILE A 449 -3.25 15.79 -3.81
N SER A 450 -3.06 14.82 -4.69
CA SER A 450 -3.47 14.89 -6.10
C SER A 450 -4.36 13.70 -6.51
N SER A 451 -5.10 13.87 -7.60
CA SER A 451 -6.08 12.94 -8.15
C SER A 451 -5.39 11.76 -8.83
N SER A 452 -5.09 10.71 -8.05
CA SER A 452 -4.47 9.51 -8.61
C SER A 452 -5.43 8.72 -9.49
N ARG A 453 -6.73 8.66 -9.15
CA ARG A 453 -7.74 7.95 -9.96
C ARG A 453 -8.05 8.72 -11.24
N GLY A 454 -8.16 10.05 -11.18
CA GLY A 454 -8.33 10.89 -12.37
C GLY A 454 -7.17 10.74 -13.35
N LEU A 455 -5.92 10.80 -12.86
CA LEU A 455 -4.75 10.55 -13.71
C LEU A 455 -4.74 9.12 -14.27
N ALA A 456 -5.06 8.11 -13.46
CA ALA A 456 -5.14 6.72 -13.94
C ALA A 456 -6.18 6.56 -15.05
N GLY A 457 -7.35 7.17 -14.92
CA GLY A 457 -8.40 7.15 -15.95
C GLY A 457 -7.92 7.75 -17.28
N GLU A 458 -7.25 8.90 -17.22
CA GLU A 458 -6.67 9.54 -18.40
C GLU A 458 -5.61 8.65 -19.09
N LEU A 459 -4.66 8.13 -18.31
CA LEU A 459 -3.60 7.28 -18.84
C LEU A 459 -4.14 6.00 -19.46
N ARG A 460 -5.13 5.36 -18.81
CA ARG A 460 -5.79 4.16 -19.35
C ARG A 460 -6.43 4.46 -20.69
N SER A 461 -7.18 5.56 -20.81
CA SER A 461 -7.83 5.97 -22.05
C SER A 461 -6.82 6.12 -23.20
N GLN A 462 -5.74 6.86 -22.97
CA GLN A 462 -4.71 7.09 -23.98
C GLN A 462 -3.94 5.81 -24.35
N LEU A 463 -3.50 5.03 -23.35
CA LEU A 463 -2.72 3.81 -23.58
C LEU A 463 -3.55 2.71 -24.21
N ALA A 464 -4.83 2.57 -23.85
CA ALA A 464 -5.73 1.60 -24.48
C ALA A 464 -5.91 1.89 -25.97
N ALA A 465 -6.07 3.17 -26.35
CA ALA A 465 -6.19 3.59 -27.75
C ALA A 465 -4.94 3.28 -28.59
N GLN A 466 -3.77 3.20 -27.96
CA GLN A 466 -2.48 2.94 -28.61
C GLN A 466 -1.96 1.51 -28.39
N SER A 467 -2.68 0.68 -27.65
CA SER A 467 -2.20 -0.61 -27.11
C SER A 467 -1.64 -1.56 -28.17
N MET A 468 -2.25 -1.60 -29.36
CA MET A 468 -1.79 -2.44 -30.48
C MET A 468 -0.49 -1.96 -31.14
N SER A 469 -0.17 -0.67 -31.00
CA SER A 469 1.03 -0.04 -31.59
C SER A 469 2.20 0.12 -30.62
N LEU A 470 2.01 -0.20 -29.34
CA LEU A 470 3.08 -0.14 -28.35
C LEU A 470 4.20 -1.14 -28.68
N ASP A 471 5.45 -0.73 -28.45
CA ASP A 471 6.61 -1.61 -28.58
C ASP A 471 6.52 -2.76 -27.56
N GLU A 472 6.88 -3.97 -27.98
CA GLU A 472 6.83 -5.17 -27.11
C GLU A 472 7.58 -4.98 -25.78
N SER A 473 8.66 -4.20 -25.75
CA SER A 473 9.44 -3.99 -24.53
C SER A 473 8.75 -3.15 -23.46
N ILE A 474 7.71 -2.39 -23.82
CA ILE A 474 6.98 -1.54 -22.87
C ILE A 474 5.58 -2.07 -22.57
N LYS A 475 5.08 -3.06 -23.32
CA LYS A 475 3.73 -3.60 -23.12
C LYS A 475 3.50 -4.09 -21.70
N ASN A 476 4.51 -4.68 -21.07
CA ASN A 476 4.41 -5.25 -19.72
C ASN A 476 4.84 -4.30 -18.60
N PHE A 477 5.12 -3.02 -18.92
CA PHE A 477 5.42 -2.04 -17.89
C PHE A 477 4.26 -1.91 -16.92
N ARG A 478 4.57 -1.63 -15.66
CA ARG A 478 3.60 -1.36 -14.62
C ARG A 478 3.55 0.13 -14.33
N ILE A 479 2.35 0.69 -14.39
CA ILE A 479 2.07 2.04 -13.91
C ILE A 479 1.35 1.96 -12.57
N LYS A 480 1.90 2.63 -11.55
CA LYS A 480 1.31 2.65 -10.22
C LYS A 480 1.26 4.06 -9.65
N ILE A 481 0.07 4.50 -9.27
CA ILE A 481 -0.21 5.90 -8.91
C ILE A 481 -0.73 5.99 -7.48
N SER A 482 -0.23 6.96 -6.72
CA SER A 482 -0.74 7.28 -5.39
C SER A 482 -1.09 8.76 -5.29
N GLY A 483 -2.18 9.12 -4.63
CA GLY A 483 -2.52 10.53 -4.44
C GLY A 483 -1.58 11.27 -3.48
N CYS A 484 -0.74 10.55 -2.73
CA CYS A 484 0.30 11.11 -1.86
C CYS A 484 1.47 10.12 -1.71
N PHE A 485 2.53 10.55 -1.03
CA PHE A 485 3.74 9.78 -0.77
C PHE A 485 3.54 8.50 0.07
N ASN A 486 2.36 8.25 0.67
CA ASN A 486 2.12 7.05 1.48
C ASN A 486 2.18 5.71 0.71
N SER A 487 2.22 5.77 -0.62
CA SER A 487 2.40 4.61 -1.52
C SER A 487 1.33 3.53 -1.38
N CYS A 488 0.06 3.92 -1.18
CA CYS A 488 -1.07 2.98 -1.15
C CYS A 488 -1.30 2.29 -2.50
N GLY A 489 -0.96 2.96 -3.61
CA GLY A 489 -0.95 2.38 -4.95
C GLY A 489 0.34 1.62 -5.29
N GLN A 490 1.32 1.58 -4.37
CA GLN A 490 2.60 0.88 -4.51
C GLN A 490 3.51 1.44 -5.62
N HIS A 491 3.61 2.77 -5.75
CA HIS A 491 4.38 3.42 -6.82
C HIS A 491 5.88 3.10 -6.81
N HIS A 492 6.47 2.72 -5.67
CA HIS A 492 7.91 2.46 -5.58
C HIS A 492 8.33 1.16 -6.27
N VAL A 493 7.43 0.20 -6.49
CA VAL A 493 7.76 -1.12 -7.07
C VAL A 493 7.39 -1.24 -8.55
N ALA A 494 7.07 -0.12 -9.18
CA ALA A 494 6.63 -0.05 -10.57
C ALA A 494 7.76 0.41 -11.48
N ASP A 495 7.69 0.03 -12.76
CA ASP A 495 8.52 0.63 -13.81
C ASP A 495 8.27 2.16 -13.82
N LEU A 496 7.00 2.55 -13.83
CA LEU A 496 6.54 3.94 -13.86
C LEU A 496 5.65 4.24 -12.63
N GLY A 497 6.26 4.75 -11.59
CA GLY A 497 5.61 5.17 -10.35
C GLY A 497 5.29 6.65 -10.29
N PHE A 498 4.13 7.00 -9.73
CA PHE A 498 3.74 8.39 -9.53
C PHE A 498 3.14 8.59 -8.14
N TYR A 499 3.48 9.71 -7.48
CA TYR A 499 2.75 10.13 -6.29
C TYR A 499 2.43 11.62 -6.24
N GLY A 500 1.22 11.94 -5.78
CA GLY A 500 0.70 13.31 -5.74
C GLY A 500 1.48 14.21 -4.79
N ASN A 501 1.74 15.42 -5.25
CA ASN A 501 2.32 16.52 -4.51
C ASN A 501 1.74 17.86 -5.02
N SER A 502 2.18 18.97 -4.45
CA SER A 502 1.71 20.30 -4.84
C SER A 502 2.86 21.29 -4.88
N ARG A 503 2.81 22.27 -5.78
CA ARG A 503 3.76 23.38 -5.83
C ARG A 503 3.04 24.74 -5.86
N ARG A 504 3.68 25.77 -5.32
CA ARG A 504 3.23 27.16 -5.49
C ARG A 504 3.88 27.73 -6.74
N VAL A 505 3.06 28.18 -7.68
CA VAL A 505 3.50 28.80 -8.93
C VAL A 505 2.70 30.07 -9.16
N ASN A 506 3.37 31.21 -9.29
CA ASN A 506 2.75 32.52 -9.56
C ASN A 506 1.59 32.86 -8.60
N GLY A 507 1.70 32.48 -7.33
CA GLY A 507 0.67 32.75 -6.31
C GLY A 507 -0.45 31.70 -6.20
N TYR A 508 -0.51 30.74 -7.14
CA TYR A 508 -1.46 29.64 -7.13
C TYR A 508 -0.84 28.35 -6.61
N THR A 509 -1.68 27.44 -6.12
CA THR A 509 -1.26 26.07 -5.78
C THR A 509 -1.61 25.16 -6.96
N VAL A 510 -0.64 24.37 -7.43
CA VAL A 510 -0.76 23.57 -8.66
C VAL A 510 -0.56 22.09 -8.34
N PRO A 511 -1.45 21.19 -8.82
CA PRO A 511 -1.30 19.75 -8.63
C PRO A 511 -0.11 19.24 -9.43
N HIS A 512 0.73 18.44 -8.77
CA HIS A 512 1.89 17.82 -9.38
C HIS A 512 1.91 16.32 -9.02
N PHE A 513 2.70 15.56 -9.76
CA PHE A 513 3.12 14.23 -9.34
C PHE A 513 4.65 14.19 -9.30
N GLN A 514 5.19 13.58 -8.24
CA GLN A 514 6.56 13.09 -8.26
C GLN A 514 6.64 11.87 -9.17
N VAL A 515 7.56 11.90 -10.13
CA VAL A 515 7.92 10.78 -10.99
C VAL A 515 8.93 9.89 -10.25
N VAL A 516 8.65 8.59 -10.22
CA VAL A 516 9.49 7.53 -9.62
C VAL A 516 9.72 6.46 -10.67
N LEU A 517 10.98 6.16 -11.03
CA LEU A 517 11.29 5.24 -12.13
C LEU A 517 12.21 4.10 -11.71
N GLY A 518 12.04 2.94 -12.35
CA GLY A 518 12.98 1.83 -12.26
C GLY A 518 12.77 0.94 -11.03
N GLY A 519 11.56 0.90 -10.46
CA GLY A 519 11.21 -0.13 -9.48
C GLY A 519 11.09 -1.48 -10.15
N GLN A 520 11.42 -2.55 -9.43
CA GLN A 520 11.38 -3.91 -9.95
C GLN A 520 10.22 -4.67 -9.30
N TRP A 521 9.19 -4.95 -10.09
CA TRP A 521 8.02 -5.71 -9.63
C TRP A 521 8.33 -7.19 -9.40
N THR A 522 9.14 -7.78 -10.28
CA THR A 522 9.65 -9.16 -10.17
C THR A 522 10.55 -9.34 -8.96
N GLU A 523 10.95 -10.57 -8.67
CA GLU A 523 11.73 -10.92 -7.48
C GLU A 523 11.03 -10.46 -6.19
N ASN A 524 9.70 -10.58 -6.16
CA ASN A 524 8.85 -10.16 -5.05
C ASN A 524 9.07 -8.71 -4.59
N ALA A 525 9.14 -7.75 -5.53
CA ALA A 525 9.60 -6.38 -5.29
C ALA A 525 11.11 -6.29 -5.00
N GLY A 526 11.92 -6.79 -5.93
CA GLY A 526 13.37 -6.95 -5.76
C GLY A 526 14.15 -5.64 -5.58
N SER A 527 13.62 -4.51 -6.08
CA SER A 527 14.19 -3.18 -5.87
C SER A 527 13.15 -2.09 -6.04
N TYR A 528 13.47 -0.88 -5.57
CA TYR A 528 12.57 0.26 -5.60
C TYR A 528 13.03 1.35 -6.56
N GLY A 529 12.05 2.02 -7.15
CA GLY A 529 12.28 3.11 -8.09
C GLY A 529 12.80 4.37 -7.42
N LEU A 530 13.51 5.18 -8.20
CA LEU A 530 14.12 6.42 -7.75
C LEU A 530 13.25 7.62 -8.09
N ALA A 531 13.10 8.54 -7.14
CA ALA A 531 12.42 9.81 -7.36
C ALA A 531 13.23 10.70 -8.32
N MET A 532 12.63 11.06 -9.46
CA MET A 532 13.29 11.77 -10.57
C MET A 532 13.02 13.27 -10.56
N GLY A 533 11.77 13.69 -10.34
CA GLY A 533 11.37 15.09 -10.26
C GLY A 533 9.86 15.22 -10.11
N ALA A 534 9.40 16.41 -9.71
CA ALA A 534 7.98 16.73 -9.68
C ALA A 534 7.57 17.37 -11.00
N VAL A 535 6.47 16.91 -11.58
CA VAL A 535 5.93 17.37 -12.87
C VAL A 535 4.48 17.77 -12.67
N PRO A 536 3.98 18.84 -13.31
CA PRO A 536 2.57 19.22 -13.24
C PRO A 536 1.66 18.04 -13.65
N SER A 537 0.54 17.87 -12.95
CA SER A 537 -0.37 16.73 -13.14
C SER A 537 -0.79 16.53 -14.60
N LYS A 538 -1.01 17.63 -15.33
CA LYS A 538 -1.39 17.63 -16.75
C LYS A 538 -0.30 17.15 -17.71
N ASN A 539 0.97 17.17 -17.30
CA ASN A 539 2.09 16.76 -18.14
C ASN A 539 2.51 15.29 -17.96
N ILE A 540 1.91 14.56 -17.02
CA ILE A 540 2.27 13.16 -16.78
C ILE A 540 2.06 12.25 -18.01
N PRO A 541 1.01 12.39 -18.84
CA PRO A 541 0.91 11.63 -20.08
C PRO A 541 2.15 11.84 -21.00
N ALA A 542 2.59 13.08 -21.17
CA ALA A 542 3.78 13.41 -21.96
C ALA A 542 5.08 12.87 -21.32
N VAL A 543 5.15 12.78 -19.99
CA VAL A 543 6.29 12.13 -19.30
C VAL A 543 6.39 10.65 -19.70
N ILE A 544 5.27 9.94 -19.76
CA ILE A 544 5.26 8.52 -20.12
C ILE A 544 5.74 8.34 -21.56
N GLU A 545 5.22 9.12 -22.51
CA GLU A 545 5.66 9.10 -23.91
C GLU A 545 7.16 9.41 -24.03
N CYS A 546 7.65 10.43 -23.32
CA CYS A 546 9.05 10.82 -23.33
C CYS A 546 9.98 9.71 -22.82
N ILE A 547 9.66 9.14 -21.65
CA ILE A 547 10.47 8.11 -21.01
C ILE A 547 10.44 6.79 -21.79
N THR A 548 9.24 6.33 -22.17
CA THR A 548 9.10 5.07 -22.92
C THR A 548 9.68 5.18 -24.32
N GLY A 549 9.47 6.30 -25.02
CA GLY A 549 10.04 6.55 -26.33
C GLY A 549 11.58 6.59 -26.31
N ASN A 550 12.17 7.23 -25.30
CA ASN A 550 13.63 7.26 -25.16
C ASN A 550 14.20 5.88 -24.82
N TYR A 551 13.54 5.13 -23.94
CA TYR A 551 13.92 3.76 -23.62
C TYR A 551 13.91 2.88 -24.88
N VAL A 552 12.83 2.88 -25.66
CA VAL A 552 12.74 2.10 -26.90
C VAL A 552 13.84 2.50 -27.89
N ALA A 553 14.14 3.80 -28.01
CA ALA A 553 15.15 4.29 -28.94
C ALA A 553 16.61 4.01 -28.51
N ASN A 554 16.89 3.94 -27.20
CA ASN A 554 18.25 3.93 -26.66
C ASN A 554 18.60 2.71 -25.80
N ARG A 555 17.68 1.74 -25.66
CA ARG A 555 17.96 0.46 -25.00
C ARG A 555 18.99 -0.35 -25.80
N GLN A 556 19.83 -1.08 -25.08
CA GLN A 556 20.89 -1.90 -25.68
C GLN A 556 20.50 -3.38 -25.69
N GLY A 557 20.14 -3.92 -26.85
CA GLY A 557 19.73 -5.33 -26.97
C GLY A 557 18.48 -5.64 -26.12
N ASP A 558 18.63 -6.61 -25.21
CA ASP A 558 17.58 -7.06 -24.29
C ASP A 558 17.66 -6.39 -22.91
N GLU A 559 18.32 -5.22 -22.82
CA GLU A 559 18.40 -4.41 -21.61
C GLU A 559 17.01 -4.14 -21.01
N SER A 560 16.88 -4.38 -19.69
CA SER A 560 15.65 -4.09 -18.95
C SER A 560 15.47 -2.58 -18.73
N PHE A 561 14.24 -2.15 -18.43
CA PHE A 561 13.99 -0.75 -18.11
C PHE A 561 14.76 -0.27 -16.87
N GLN A 562 14.88 -1.13 -15.87
CA GLN A 562 15.62 -0.87 -14.62
C GLN A 562 17.11 -0.66 -14.92
N ASP A 563 17.71 -1.52 -15.74
CA ASP A 563 19.12 -1.41 -16.15
C ASP A 563 19.35 -0.14 -16.97
N TYR A 564 18.43 0.17 -17.88
CA TYR A 564 18.46 1.39 -18.68
C TYR A 564 18.43 2.64 -17.79
N VAL A 565 17.48 2.74 -16.84
CA VAL A 565 17.36 3.87 -15.91
C VAL A 565 18.63 4.02 -15.06
N LYS A 566 19.19 2.88 -14.60
CA LYS A 566 20.46 2.86 -13.86
C LYS A 566 21.64 3.34 -14.71
N ARG A 567 21.70 2.94 -15.98
CA ARG A 567 22.78 3.30 -16.91
C ARG A 567 22.78 4.77 -17.27
N ILE A 568 21.63 5.35 -17.62
CA ILE A 568 21.56 6.78 -17.99
C ILE A 568 21.67 7.68 -16.76
N GLY A 569 21.23 7.18 -15.60
CA GLY A 569 21.31 7.86 -14.32
C GLY A 569 20.32 9.01 -14.16
N LYS A 570 20.12 9.41 -12.90
CA LYS A 570 19.15 10.43 -12.47
C LYS A 570 19.32 11.78 -13.16
N LYS A 571 20.57 12.19 -13.44
CA LYS A 571 20.86 13.47 -14.09
C LYS A 571 20.27 13.52 -15.49
N GLU A 572 20.45 12.47 -16.28
CA GLU A 572 19.97 12.44 -17.66
C GLU A 572 18.44 12.35 -17.71
N VAL A 573 17.83 11.54 -16.83
CA VAL A 573 16.37 11.51 -16.69
C VAL A 573 15.83 12.90 -16.35
N LYS A 574 16.44 13.63 -15.42
CA LYS A 574 16.03 15.00 -15.09
C LYS A 574 16.13 15.95 -16.29
N ASN A 575 17.19 15.85 -17.08
CA ASN A 575 17.34 16.64 -18.30
C ASN A 575 16.16 16.38 -19.26
N MET A 576 15.80 15.11 -19.47
CA MET A 576 14.66 14.73 -20.33
C MET A 576 13.32 15.32 -19.86
N LEU A 577 13.13 15.45 -18.54
CA LEU A 577 11.89 15.95 -17.96
C LEU A 577 11.84 17.48 -17.84
N THR A 578 12.93 18.20 -18.13
CA THR A 578 13.06 19.63 -17.84
C THR A 578 11.94 20.45 -18.48
N ASP A 579 11.69 20.26 -19.78
CA ASP A 579 10.66 21.00 -20.52
C ASP A 579 9.23 20.65 -20.05
N LEU A 580 9.06 19.48 -19.44
CA LEU A 580 7.76 19.04 -18.92
C LEU A 580 7.48 19.57 -17.51
N THR A 581 8.46 20.16 -16.84
CA THR A 581 8.29 20.69 -15.47
C THR A 581 7.69 22.10 -15.43
N SER A 582 7.62 22.80 -16.57
CA SER A 582 7.08 24.15 -16.63
C SER A 582 5.56 24.17 -16.50
N VAL A 583 5.05 25.17 -15.78
CA VAL A 583 3.62 25.47 -15.67
C VAL A 583 3.35 26.78 -16.42
N PRO A 584 2.48 26.80 -17.44
CA PRO A 584 2.06 28.04 -18.11
C PRO A 584 1.41 29.02 -17.15
N ALA A 585 1.31 30.30 -17.51
CA ALA A 585 0.56 31.25 -16.68
C ALA A 585 -0.93 30.87 -16.62
N HIS A 586 -1.63 31.23 -15.54
CA HIS A 586 -3.04 30.90 -15.36
C HIS A 586 -3.92 31.45 -16.48
N GLU A 587 -3.59 32.64 -17.01
CA GLU A 587 -4.29 33.25 -18.14
C GLU A 587 -4.01 32.57 -19.48
N GLU A 588 -2.90 31.83 -19.60
CA GLU A 588 -2.52 31.08 -20.79
C GLU A 588 -3.18 29.71 -20.81
N ASP A 589 -3.13 28.98 -19.69
CA ASP A 589 -3.77 27.68 -19.55
C ASP A 589 -4.19 27.40 -18.09
N ALA A 590 -5.44 27.72 -17.78
CA ALA A 590 -6.03 27.47 -16.47
C ALA A 590 -6.17 25.97 -16.13
N SER A 591 -6.09 25.06 -17.12
CA SER A 591 -6.29 23.63 -16.87
C SER A 591 -5.19 23.01 -16.00
N TYR A 592 -3.99 23.62 -15.95
CA TYR A 592 -2.90 23.19 -15.08
C TYR A 592 -3.22 23.40 -13.60
N TYR A 593 -4.12 24.34 -13.29
CA TYR A 593 -4.48 24.73 -11.94
C TYR A 593 -5.68 23.95 -11.40
N VAL A 594 -6.15 22.96 -12.16
CA VAL A 594 -7.23 22.04 -11.80
C VAL A 594 -6.70 20.61 -11.93
N ASP A 595 -7.03 19.73 -11.00
CA ASP A 595 -6.59 18.34 -11.08
C ASP A 595 -7.45 17.50 -12.05
N TRP A 596 -7.04 16.27 -12.33
CA TRP A 596 -7.83 15.37 -13.18
C TRP A 596 -9.18 15.00 -12.55
N GLY A 597 -10.25 15.12 -13.34
CA GLY A 597 -11.62 14.79 -12.93
C GLY A 597 -12.30 15.86 -12.06
N GLU A 598 -11.62 16.96 -11.76
CA GLU A 598 -12.14 18.06 -10.94
C GLU A 598 -12.50 19.27 -11.80
N SER A 599 -13.42 20.10 -11.30
CA SER A 599 -13.80 21.38 -11.94
C SER A 599 -13.37 22.61 -11.14
N ARG A 600 -12.98 22.41 -9.88
CA ARG A 600 -12.53 23.46 -8.98
C ARG A 600 -11.03 23.68 -9.09
N GLU A 601 -10.60 24.92 -8.85
CA GLU A 601 -9.19 25.25 -8.71
C GLU A 601 -8.57 24.42 -7.57
N PHE A 602 -7.35 23.93 -7.81
CA PHE A 602 -6.66 23.03 -6.93
C PHE A 602 -6.26 23.71 -5.62
N THR A 603 -6.59 23.05 -4.51
CA THR A 603 -6.16 23.49 -3.18
C THR A 603 -5.79 22.28 -2.34
N VAL A 604 -4.99 22.51 -1.30
CA VAL A 604 -4.67 21.51 -0.26
C VAL A 604 -5.46 21.76 1.04
N GLY A 605 -6.38 22.73 1.04
CA GLY A 605 -7.07 23.19 2.25
C GLY A 605 -8.09 22.19 2.81
N ASP A 606 -8.50 21.21 2.01
CA ASP A 606 -9.43 20.15 2.36
C ASP A 606 -8.72 18.83 2.75
N MET A 607 -7.39 18.83 2.85
CA MET A 607 -6.63 17.70 3.40
C MET A 607 -6.92 17.56 4.90
N GLY A 608 -7.24 16.35 5.33
CA GLY A 608 -7.52 16.00 6.73
C GLY A 608 -6.40 15.22 7.40
N LYS A 609 -6.65 14.81 8.65
CA LYS A 609 -5.71 14.04 9.48
C LYS A 609 -5.73 12.54 9.15
N GLY A 610 -4.56 11.90 9.21
CA GLY A 610 -4.38 10.48 8.89
C GLY A 610 -4.75 9.57 10.05
N GLU A 611 -5.85 8.83 9.93
CA GLU A 611 -6.40 8.03 11.03
C GLU A 611 -5.61 6.71 11.26
N CYS A 612 -5.27 5.97 10.19
CA CYS A 612 -4.53 4.70 10.30
C CYS A 612 -3.90 4.13 9.00
N ALA A 613 -4.33 4.45 7.80
CA ALA A 613 -3.78 3.85 6.57
C ALA A 613 -2.56 4.61 6.04
N GLY A 614 -2.57 5.93 6.13
CA GLY A 614 -1.44 6.80 5.81
C GLY A 614 -1.17 7.74 6.96
N GLU A 615 -0.10 8.50 6.82
CA GLU A 615 0.28 9.57 7.72
C GLU A 615 0.17 10.91 7.02
N VAL A 616 -0.20 11.96 7.77
CA VAL A 616 0.07 13.34 7.37
C VAL A 616 1.47 13.63 7.87
N VAL A 617 2.44 13.49 6.96
CA VAL A 617 3.82 13.87 7.21
C VAL A 617 3.98 15.27 6.64
N THR A 618 4.44 16.21 7.44
CA THR A 618 4.82 17.54 6.94
C THR A 618 6.00 17.39 5.97
N LEU A 619 6.22 18.38 5.09
CA LEU A 619 7.37 18.35 4.17
C LEU A 619 8.68 18.11 4.92
N VAL A 620 8.82 18.71 6.10
CA VAL A 620 10.01 18.60 6.96
C VAL A 620 10.16 17.18 7.50
N GLU A 621 9.12 16.59 8.07
CA GLU A 621 9.18 15.21 8.57
C GLU A 621 9.43 14.20 7.44
N PHE A 622 8.95 14.48 6.22
CA PHE A 622 9.20 13.64 5.05
C PHE A 622 10.67 13.68 4.66
N GLU A 623 11.25 14.87 4.60
CA GLU A 623 12.67 15.06 4.29
C GLU A 623 13.57 14.50 5.40
N LEU A 624 13.22 14.70 6.68
CA LEU A 624 13.94 14.09 7.81
C LEU A 624 13.90 12.56 7.77
N SER A 625 12.77 11.95 7.37
CA SER A 625 12.69 10.50 7.18
C SER A 625 13.59 10.00 6.05
N GLY A 626 13.75 10.81 4.97
CA GLY A 626 14.72 10.53 3.91
C GLY A 626 16.16 10.50 4.44
N CYS A 627 16.49 11.44 5.32
CA CYS A 627 17.82 11.52 5.95
C CYS A 627 18.13 10.29 6.82
N GLU A 628 17.13 9.73 7.51
CA GLU A 628 17.32 8.47 8.25
C GLU A 628 17.68 7.30 7.33
N THR A 629 17.10 7.26 6.13
CA THR A 629 17.40 6.21 5.16
C THR A 629 18.80 6.39 4.59
N GLU A 630 19.20 7.62 4.25
CA GLU A 630 20.59 7.91 3.86
C GLU A 630 21.58 7.49 4.96
N SER A 631 21.24 7.76 6.23
CA SER A 631 22.06 7.34 7.37
C SER A 631 22.09 5.81 7.54
N PHE A 632 21.00 5.10 7.23
CA PHE A 632 20.94 3.65 7.28
C PHE A 632 21.74 3.01 6.12
N GLU A 633 21.65 3.56 4.92
CA GLU A 633 22.45 3.13 3.77
C GLU A 633 23.96 3.35 4.03
N ALA A 634 24.31 4.44 4.71
CA ALA A 634 25.68 4.67 5.18
C ALA A 634 26.15 3.56 6.13
N GLN A 635 25.29 3.08 7.04
CA GLN A 635 25.60 1.94 7.91
C GLN A 635 25.80 0.64 7.10
N LEU A 636 24.95 0.37 6.10
CA LEU A 636 25.15 -0.81 5.24
C LEU A 636 26.50 -0.75 4.50
N GLN A 637 26.89 0.42 4.00
CA GLN A 637 28.21 0.60 3.37
C GLN A 637 29.36 0.37 4.35
N LEU A 638 29.19 0.73 5.63
CA LEU A 638 30.17 0.43 6.68
C LEU A 638 30.31 -1.08 6.88
N ASP A 639 29.19 -1.79 6.97
CA ASP A 639 29.14 -3.24 7.17
C ASP A 639 29.76 -4.00 5.98
N GLU A 640 29.61 -3.47 4.76
CA GLU A 640 30.23 -3.97 3.52
C GLU A 640 31.73 -3.62 3.40
N GLY A 641 32.29 -2.83 4.32
CA GLY A 641 33.69 -2.40 4.31
C GLY A 641 33.97 -1.20 3.38
N ASN A 642 32.94 -0.51 2.88
CA ASN A 642 33.06 0.68 2.05
C ASN A 642 33.01 1.97 2.88
N TYR A 643 34.12 2.25 3.59
CA TYR A 643 34.19 3.33 4.58
C TYR A 643 34.04 4.74 3.99
N GLU A 644 34.48 4.97 2.76
CA GLU A 644 34.32 6.26 2.08
C GLU A 644 32.85 6.56 1.76
N ALA A 645 32.14 5.57 1.21
CA ALA A 645 30.72 5.71 0.91
C ALA A 645 29.90 5.87 2.19
N ALA A 646 30.24 5.11 3.24
CA ALA A 646 29.64 5.22 4.56
C ALA A 646 29.79 6.64 5.14
N TYR A 647 31.00 7.19 5.17
CA TYR A 647 31.24 8.55 5.66
C TYR A 647 30.45 9.60 4.87
N LYS A 648 30.54 9.56 3.53
CA LYS A 648 29.88 10.54 2.65
C LYS A 648 28.36 10.48 2.77
N GLY A 649 27.80 9.28 2.88
CA GLY A 649 26.36 9.08 3.09
C GLY A 649 25.88 9.69 4.41
N ALA A 650 26.63 9.49 5.50
CA ALA A 650 26.29 10.07 6.79
C ALA A 650 26.35 11.61 6.81
N LEU A 651 27.37 12.22 6.18
CA LEU A 651 27.44 13.68 6.04
C LEU A 651 26.29 14.24 5.20
N SER A 652 25.96 13.58 4.08
CA SER A 652 24.80 13.92 3.24
C SER A 652 23.51 13.94 4.05
N ALA A 653 23.29 12.90 4.86
CA ALA A 653 22.11 12.79 5.70
C ALA A 653 21.98 13.96 6.70
N MET A 654 23.10 14.39 7.31
CA MET A 654 23.10 15.55 8.21
C MET A 654 22.80 16.85 7.48
N LEU A 655 23.40 17.08 6.31
CA LEU A 655 23.15 18.27 5.48
C LEU A 655 21.69 18.34 5.04
N HIS A 656 21.11 17.23 4.59
CA HIS A 656 19.71 17.18 4.21
C HIS A 656 18.78 17.39 5.41
N ALA A 657 19.13 16.90 6.60
CA ALA A 657 18.33 17.13 7.80
C ALA A 657 18.36 18.60 8.24
N ALA A 658 19.52 19.25 8.13
CA ALA A 658 19.66 20.69 8.35
C ALA A 658 18.80 21.48 7.34
N LYS A 659 18.87 21.09 6.06
CA LYS A 659 18.06 21.69 4.98
C LYS A 659 16.56 21.55 5.20
N ALA A 660 16.11 20.38 5.67
CA ALA A 660 14.71 20.13 5.99
C ALA A 660 14.19 21.12 7.05
N LEU A 661 15.00 21.40 8.08
CA LEU A 661 14.65 22.41 9.08
C LEU A 661 14.63 23.82 8.49
N ILE A 662 15.63 24.21 7.69
CA ILE A 662 15.68 25.54 7.06
C ILE A 662 14.41 25.83 6.26
N LYS A 663 13.85 24.81 5.57
CA LYS A 663 12.61 24.94 4.80
C LYS A 663 11.38 25.34 5.61
N THR A 664 11.40 25.22 6.93
CA THR A 664 10.34 25.79 7.79
C THR A 664 10.31 27.32 7.76
N GLN A 665 11.44 27.96 7.46
CA GLN A 665 11.59 29.42 7.44
C GLN A 665 11.89 29.96 6.03
N TRP A 666 12.46 29.14 5.14
CA TRP A 666 12.82 29.52 3.78
C TRP A 666 12.74 28.31 2.85
N LEU A 667 11.70 28.23 2.00
CA LEU A 667 11.41 27.03 1.22
C LEU A 667 12.43 26.74 0.10
N ASP A 668 12.98 27.79 -0.52
CA ASP A 668 13.85 27.72 -1.70
C ASP A 668 15.34 27.67 -1.34
N VAL A 669 15.71 26.78 -0.42
CA VAL A 669 17.10 26.63 0.04
C VAL A 669 17.98 26.02 -1.06
N PRO A 670 19.15 26.59 -1.37
CA PRO A 670 20.14 26.01 -2.29
C PRO A 670 20.63 24.63 -1.87
N ASP A 671 21.20 23.88 -2.82
CA ASP A 671 21.75 22.52 -2.59
C ASP A 671 23.23 22.52 -2.17
N ALA A 672 23.92 23.67 -2.18
CA ALA A 672 25.33 23.74 -1.82
C ALA A 672 25.55 23.51 -0.31
N ALA A 673 26.44 22.60 0.05
CA ALA A 673 26.70 22.21 1.43
C ALA A 673 27.11 23.41 2.32
N ASP A 674 28.00 24.26 1.84
CA ASP A 674 28.44 25.47 2.57
C ASP A 674 27.28 26.42 2.86
N GLU A 675 26.35 26.58 1.92
CA GLU A 675 25.18 27.45 2.09
C GLU A 675 24.18 26.85 3.07
N ILE A 676 23.94 25.54 3.00
CA ILE A 676 23.09 24.82 3.97
C ILE A 676 23.66 24.97 5.38
N VAL A 677 24.95 24.72 5.57
CA VAL A 677 25.61 24.82 6.88
C VAL A 677 25.54 26.23 7.44
N LYS A 678 25.79 27.24 6.59
CA LYS A 678 25.69 28.65 6.98
C LYS A 678 24.27 29.01 7.43
N GLU A 679 23.26 28.72 6.62
CA GLU A 679 21.87 29.07 6.92
C GLU A 679 21.33 28.30 8.13
N PHE A 680 21.73 27.04 8.30
CA PHE A 680 21.38 26.25 9.48
C PHE A 680 21.98 26.86 10.74
N ARG A 681 23.24 27.29 10.69
CA ARG A 681 23.89 27.98 11.80
C ARG A 681 23.13 29.23 12.20
N GLU A 682 22.91 30.14 11.25
CA GLU A 682 22.26 31.44 11.48
C GLU A 682 20.82 31.29 11.99
N ARG A 683 20.04 30.37 11.43
CA ARG A 683 18.59 30.27 11.70
C ARG A 683 18.23 29.39 12.88
N PHE A 684 19.06 28.38 13.20
CA PHE A 684 18.73 27.35 14.19
C PHE A 684 19.74 27.19 15.32
N CYS A 685 21.03 27.44 15.08
CA CYS A 685 22.04 27.33 16.13
C CYS A 685 22.24 28.64 16.88
N ASP A 686 22.45 29.73 16.15
CA ASP A 686 22.69 31.05 16.76
C ASP A 686 21.42 31.60 17.46
N THR A 687 20.25 31.12 17.04
CA THR A 687 18.95 31.37 17.67
C THR A 687 18.61 30.37 18.78
N GLU A 688 19.51 29.41 19.05
CA GLU A 688 19.36 28.33 20.04
C GLU A 688 18.16 27.38 19.82
N LEU A 689 17.44 27.48 18.69
CA LEU A 689 16.28 26.63 18.40
C LEU A 689 16.63 25.14 18.32
N PHE A 690 17.81 24.81 17.79
CA PHE A 690 18.30 23.44 17.67
C PHE A 690 18.90 22.90 18.97
N TYR A 691 19.08 23.71 20.01
CA TYR A 691 19.78 23.26 21.21
C TYR A 691 19.04 22.11 21.88
N ASN A 692 19.80 21.15 22.37
CA ASN A 692 19.26 20.13 23.24
C ASN A 692 19.15 20.67 24.67
N GLN A 693 18.07 20.33 25.36
CA GLN A 693 17.79 20.79 26.72
C GLN A 693 18.93 20.51 27.71
N PHE A 694 19.69 19.43 27.52
CA PHE A 694 20.77 19.01 28.42
C PHE A 694 22.15 19.12 27.78
N ALA A 695 22.25 19.04 26.45
CA ALA A 695 23.52 19.02 25.73
C ALA A 695 23.85 20.31 24.96
N GLY A 696 22.98 21.33 25.00
CA GLY A 696 23.21 22.60 24.32
C GLY A 696 23.45 22.44 22.80
N PRO A 697 24.47 23.08 22.21
CA PRO A 697 24.77 23.01 20.77
C PRO A 697 25.47 21.71 20.35
N LYS A 698 25.71 20.75 21.25
CA LYS A 698 26.56 19.57 21.00
C LYS A 698 26.23 18.86 19.69
N PHE A 699 24.95 18.60 19.42
CA PHE A 699 24.52 17.89 18.21
C PHE A 699 24.73 18.72 16.94
N ALA A 700 24.49 20.04 16.98
CA ALA A 700 24.78 20.91 15.85
C ALA A 700 26.27 20.93 15.50
N ASN A 701 27.12 20.90 16.53
CA ASN A 701 28.57 20.90 16.36
C ASN A 701 29.08 19.65 15.63
N TYR A 702 28.34 18.55 15.62
CA TYR A 702 28.70 17.39 14.81
C TYR A 702 28.69 17.72 13.31
N LEU A 703 27.61 18.35 12.81
CA LEU A 703 27.54 18.75 11.40
C LEU A 703 28.67 19.71 11.04
N PHE A 704 28.90 20.73 11.86
CA PHE A 704 29.98 21.70 11.62
C PHE A 704 31.35 21.04 11.59
N ARG A 705 31.62 20.17 12.56
CA ARG A 705 32.89 19.44 12.64
C ARG A 705 33.10 18.58 11.42
N VAL A 706 32.13 17.74 11.05
CA VAL A 706 32.26 16.81 9.92
C VAL A 706 32.37 17.57 8.59
N HIS A 707 31.67 18.69 8.44
CA HIS A 707 31.76 19.54 7.24
C HIS A 707 33.12 20.24 7.10
N GLU A 708 33.73 20.63 8.21
CA GLU A 708 35.03 21.33 8.23
C GLU A 708 36.25 20.37 8.30
N GLU A 709 36.04 19.08 8.61
CA GLU A 709 37.10 18.09 8.81
C GLU A 709 37.71 17.64 7.49
N GLU A 710 39.01 17.91 7.29
CA GLU A 710 39.78 17.32 6.18
C GLU A 710 40.18 15.88 6.53
N ILE A 711 39.56 14.92 5.85
CA ILE A 711 39.84 13.48 6.05
C ILE A 711 41.01 13.05 5.17
N SER A 712 42.11 12.60 5.78
CA SER A 712 43.25 12.03 5.05
C SER A 712 43.07 10.57 4.67
N GLU A 713 42.27 9.81 5.44
CA GLU A 713 41.98 8.39 5.21
C GLU A 713 40.61 8.01 5.80
N TYR A 714 39.80 7.28 5.02
CA TYR A 714 38.50 6.77 5.47
C TYR A 714 38.69 5.41 6.16
N THR A 715 38.72 5.39 7.49
CA THR A 715 38.81 4.16 8.28
C THR A 715 37.43 3.74 8.82
N GLN A 716 37.32 2.49 9.25
CA GLN A 716 36.11 1.96 9.89
C GLN A 716 35.67 2.83 11.09
N ASP A 717 36.61 3.19 11.98
CA ASP A 717 36.31 3.99 13.17
C ASP A 717 35.79 5.38 12.82
N VAL A 718 36.36 6.01 11.79
CA VAL A 718 35.96 7.34 11.32
C VAL A 718 34.56 7.29 10.73
N ALA A 719 34.27 6.32 9.86
CA ALA A 719 32.96 6.13 9.26
C ALA A 719 31.89 5.82 10.32
N HIS A 720 32.17 4.90 11.24
CA HIS A 720 31.28 4.53 12.34
C HIS A 720 30.92 5.73 13.21
N ARG A 721 31.92 6.52 13.65
CA ARG A 721 31.70 7.74 14.44
C ARG A 721 30.77 8.72 13.73
N VAL A 722 30.97 8.98 12.44
CA VAL A 722 30.15 9.96 11.70
C VAL A 722 28.73 9.46 11.49
N ILE A 723 28.53 8.15 11.33
CA ILE A 723 27.18 7.56 11.29
C ILE A 723 26.47 7.77 12.64
N GLU A 724 27.11 7.45 13.77
CA GLU A 724 26.52 7.66 15.10
C GLU A 724 26.18 9.14 15.34
N GLU A 725 27.10 10.05 15.02
CA GLU A 725 26.88 11.49 15.14
C GLU A 725 25.77 11.99 14.20
N GLY A 726 25.69 11.45 12.99
CA GLY A 726 24.64 11.75 12.02
C GLY A 726 23.26 11.31 12.50
N GLN A 727 23.14 10.12 13.07
CA GLN A 727 21.91 9.64 13.68
C GLN A 727 21.46 10.56 14.83
N LEU A 728 22.37 10.92 15.73
CA LEU A 728 22.08 11.84 16.84
C LEU A 728 21.68 13.24 16.34
N PHE A 729 22.28 13.72 15.25
CA PHE A 729 21.88 14.98 14.61
C PHE A 729 20.45 14.92 14.06
N ILE A 730 20.11 13.85 13.35
CA ILE A 730 18.76 13.65 12.77
C ILE A 730 17.72 13.54 13.90
N GLU A 731 18.01 12.80 14.97
CA GLU A 731 17.14 12.73 16.15
C GLU A 731 16.92 14.11 16.78
N GLN A 732 17.98 14.90 16.92
CA GLN A 732 17.86 16.26 17.43
C GLN A 732 17.10 17.17 16.47
N ALA A 733 17.18 16.95 15.15
CA ALA A 733 16.40 17.67 14.16
C ALA A 733 14.90 17.40 14.31
N TYR A 734 14.51 16.14 14.51
CA TYR A 734 13.13 15.79 14.88
C TYR A 734 12.70 16.47 16.19
N ALA A 735 13.55 16.43 17.22
CA ALA A 735 13.24 17.07 18.50
C ALA A 735 13.08 18.59 18.37
N CYS A 736 13.92 19.24 17.55
CA CYS A 736 13.83 20.67 17.22
C CYS A 736 12.50 20.98 16.52
N TYR A 737 12.18 20.25 15.46
CA TYR A 737 10.94 20.42 14.71
C TYR A 737 9.69 20.23 15.59
N GLY A 738 9.70 19.18 16.43
CA GLY A 738 8.62 18.92 17.39
C GLY A 738 8.40 20.09 18.35
N ARG A 739 9.47 20.70 18.89
CA ARG A 739 9.35 21.88 19.76
C ARG A 739 8.77 23.08 19.01
N MET A 740 9.20 23.32 17.77
CA MET A 740 8.70 24.43 16.96
C MET A 740 7.21 24.33 16.65
N ASN A 741 6.69 23.11 16.48
CA ASN A 741 5.27 22.89 16.25
C ASN A 741 4.40 23.01 17.52
N VAL A 742 4.95 22.73 18.70
CA VAL A 742 4.23 22.92 19.98
C VAL A 742 4.06 24.39 20.35
N VAL A 743 4.92 25.28 19.86
CA VAL A 743 4.83 26.74 20.13
C VAL A 743 3.79 27.44 19.23
N ASN A 744 3.37 26.79 18.13
CA ASN A 744 2.42 27.32 17.15
C ASN A 744 1.02 26.66 17.21
N ALA A 745 0.78 25.78 18.17
CA ALA A 745 -0.52 25.16 18.47
C ALA A 745 -1.02 25.63 19.83
#